data_AF-W0JDR9-F1
#
_entry.id   AF-W0JDR9-F1
#
_cell.length_a   1.000
_cell.length_b   1.000
_cell.length_c   1.000
_cell.angle_alpha   90.00
_cell.angle_beta   90.00
_cell.angle_gamma   90.00
#
_symmetry.space_group_name_H-M   'P 1'
#
loop_
_entity.id
_entity.type
_entity.pdbx_description
1 polymer ?
#
loop_
_entity_poly.entity_id
_entity_poly.type
_entity_poly.pdbx_seq_one_letter_code
_entity_poly.pdbx_strand_id
1 'polypeptide(L)'
;MTRYQYALYLVRRTVEALAIVALAVVIVHLLQRNGTVSPASHDWALKSWNAVAFWQNRQARKARVFRVIEWWTIPALAGLVAHLIIGPKQKRPIYLKTPNTMFAYGGVRVDRNAGCRGGQIYGATGTGKTQIVINPRNHSIAINECGVEKPSWAKSRARAQFEAIRQTFREQTAEAQAEINRLVRERERLAARIEPVQDRLLDELFDAINSYQRKNPTKPFTACVFGDDAEDTPPEVRLHTRNSENELEKDWTKVWLRSGAGVTPEDALRLLSWARAANRFGVISRIPACGSQAFQTLLQEYAGMVAEDNRLNEKVNELGFLIQVKRNDLQRFADGIKDLRYRVPPYGALVLGAKGNEWQATVPMLRHYNRDEDICLLQTRPSNAPDTWTPPAQFNLISYHDLPAPTYAQLLINTYATISHKDKMDYFDNSARDQIGYGIELLRAITQDQGRIGVPEDQRVIPNLKLVCEIFTSLNNYNTFLLDLGAAPREIPETYIDNEKQPDGTYKRVEKTRVKKINPVLTSSRIAAARKEIEGGYWGLAPETQQSVMGTIRNVLVPFTEADVAEVFCETNTFDLREIESGKVICVAMPPKYSVQRQYVGTILKNLVFTIINNRFDLSEGGDGRPPDPRWKYRNLVIVDSDEHQISAGKEDERVDIIRQANGTLYGASQTRNALWKTYGGKEAASPILANLRNVWACQAGSDECAEETSKLIGEAIIAEHSYSSGRGGTNTSYREKPLISKAQIKSLSPFHVFWIPAEGKWLYKLLIAMPVTPDARIPSWWFGDWNLLHWFFYYASLPPALFGIRLHPGHDFIPPWHARAPWRAQLRYLCGLDGTFIIIRKMKRRKAEKMATPKHQR
;
A
#
# COMPACT_ATOMS: atom_id res chain seq x y z
N MET A 1 -22.90 10.80 -17.27
CA MET A 1 -24.30 10.61 -16.85
C MET A 1 -25.17 10.61 -18.10
N THR A 2 -25.99 9.58 -18.31
CA THR A 2 -26.96 9.61 -19.43
C THR A 2 -28.10 10.60 -19.09
N ARG A 3 -28.82 11.11 -20.10
CA ARG A 3 -29.97 12.02 -19.88
C ARG A 3 -31.02 11.40 -18.94
N TYR A 4 -31.20 10.09 -19.03
CA TYR A 4 -32.10 9.31 -18.17
C TYR A 4 -31.65 9.26 -16.71
N GLN A 5 -30.37 8.99 -16.45
CA GLN A 5 -29.81 9.02 -15.09
C GLN A 5 -29.95 10.42 -14.46
N TYR A 6 -29.75 11.47 -15.26
CA TYR A 6 -29.91 12.86 -14.80
C TYR A 6 -31.36 13.17 -14.42
N ALA A 7 -32.33 12.70 -15.21
CA ALA A 7 -33.76 12.87 -14.91
C ALA A 7 -34.17 12.16 -13.60
N LEU A 8 -33.77 10.90 -13.40
CA LEU A 8 -34.03 10.14 -12.16
C LEU A 8 -33.40 10.78 -10.93
N TYR A 9 -32.18 11.31 -11.07
CA TYR A 9 -31.51 12.08 -10.02
C TYR A 9 -32.28 13.34 -9.66
N LEU A 10 -32.75 14.09 -10.66
CA LEU A 10 -33.53 15.31 -10.46
C LEU A 10 -34.80 15.01 -9.65
N VAL A 11 -35.54 13.96 -10.05
CA VAL A 11 -36.77 13.53 -9.37
C VAL A 11 -36.50 13.18 -7.92
N ARG A 12 -35.48 12.35 -7.64
CA ARG A 12 -35.14 11.96 -6.26
C ARG A 12 -34.78 13.16 -5.38
N ARG A 13 -34.01 14.12 -5.92
CA ARG A 13 -33.63 15.35 -5.20
C ARG A 13 -34.83 16.27 -4.96
N THR A 14 -35.75 16.37 -5.91
CA THR A 14 -37.00 17.12 -5.73
C THR A 14 -37.80 16.52 -4.57
N VAL A 15 -37.91 15.19 -4.49
CA VAL A 15 -38.60 14.50 -3.37
C VAL A 15 -37.90 14.73 -2.03
N GLU A 16 -36.58 14.57 -1.95
CA GLU A 16 -35.80 14.83 -0.73
C GLU A 16 -35.98 16.28 -0.24
N ALA A 17 -35.89 17.24 -1.17
CA ALA A 17 -36.00 18.65 -0.84
C ALA A 17 -37.42 19.02 -0.37
N LEU A 18 -38.48 18.46 -0.99
CA LEU A 18 -39.86 18.64 -0.54
C LEU A 18 -40.10 18.08 0.86
N ALA A 19 -39.52 16.92 1.18
CA ALA A 19 -39.63 16.31 2.51
C ALA A 19 -38.96 17.17 3.59
N ILE A 20 -37.81 17.77 3.27
CA ILE A 20 -37.08 18.65 4.19
C ILE A 20 -37.84 19.96 4.43
N VAL A 21 -38.42 20.56 3.38
CA VAL A 21 -39.28 21.74 3.52
C VAL A 21 -40.47 21.43 4.42
N ALA A 22 -41.11 20.29 4.22
CA ALA A 22 -42.20 19.85 5.09
C ALA A 22 -41.74 19.70 6.55
N LEU A 23 -40.57 19.09 6.78
CA LEU A 23 -40.01 18.93 8.13
C LEU A 23 -39.66 20.26 8.80
N ALA A 24 -39.06 21.20 8.06
CA ALA A 24 -38.73 22.54 8.57
C ALA A 24 -39.99 23.32 8.97
N VAL A 25 -41.04 23.25 8.14
CA VAL A 25 -42.36 23.84 8.45
C VAL A 25 -42.94 23.22 9.73
N VAL A 26 -42.85 21.90 9.89
CA VAL A 26 -43.32 21.19 11.09
C VAL A 26 -42.53 21.59 12.34
N ILE A 27 -41.20 21.63 12.27
CA ILE A 27 -40.35 22.02 13.41
C ILE A 27 -40.64 23.45 13.85
N VAL A 28 -40.75 24.39 12.90
CA VAL A 28 -41.09 25.80 13.22
C VAL A 28 -42.49 25.90 13.82
N HIS A 29 -43.46 25.14 13.31
CA HIS A 29 -44.81 25.09 13.89
C HIS A 29 -44.79 24.58 15.34
N LEU A 30 -43.98 23.57 15.64
CA LEU A 30 -43.81 23.04 16.99
C LEU A 30 -43.11 24.06 17.92
N LEU A 31 -42.08 24.76 17.44
CA LEU A 31 -41.39 25.81 18.20
C LEU A 31 -42.28 27.03 18.48
N GLN A 32 -43.15 27.40 17.54
CA GLN A 32 -44.15 28.45 17.75
C GLN A 32 -45.23 28.02 18.75
N ARG A 33 -45.69 26.76 18.69
CA ARG A 33 -46.67 26.21 19.62
C ARG A 33 -46.13 26.13 21.06
N ASN A 34 -44.82 25.93 21.20
CA ASN A 34 -44.13 25.92 22.50
C ASN A 34 -43.69 27.32 22.98
N GLY A 35 -44.14 28.40 22.33
CA GLY A 35 -43.89 29.78 22.75
C GLY A 35 -42.43 30.23 22.67
N THR A 36 -41.57 29.44 22.02
CA THR A 36 -40.11 29.67 21.99
C THR A 36 -39.70 30.69 20.92
N VAL A 37 -40.59 30.99 19.96
CA VAL A 37 -40.36 31.96 18.89
C VAL A 37 -41.60 32.85 18.75
N SER A 38 -41.45 34.15 19.02
CA SER A 38 -42.53 35.15 18.84
C SER A 38 -42.65 35.58 17.37
N PRO A 39 -43.88 35.71 16.82
CA PRO A 39 -44.10 36.19 15.45
C PRO A 39 -43.63 37.63 15.17
N ALA A 40 -43.33 38.42 16.20
CA ALA A 40 -43.22 39.88 16.09
C ALA A 40 -41.80 40.44 15.83
N SER A 41 -40.75 39.62 15.80
CA SER A 41 -39.36 40.12 15.85
C SER A 41 -38.72 40.51 14.51
N HIS A 42 -39.43 40.53 13.37
CA HIS A 42 -38.80 40.66 12.04
C HIS A 42 -39.54 41.61 11.08
N ASP A 43 -39.93 42.79 11.57
CA ASP A 43 -40.68 43.81 10.80
C ASP A 43 -39.86 44.49 9.67
N TRP A 44 -38.52 44.33 9.68
CA TRP A 44 -37.63 44.93 8.68
C TRP A 44 -37.77 44.28 7.28
N ALA A 45 -38.13 43.00 7.20
CA ALA A 45 -38.22 42.27 5.94
C ALA A 45 -39.52 42.58 5.15
N LEU A 46 -40.59 42.99 5.84
CA LEU A 46 -41.86 43.40 5.23
C LEU A 46 -41.75 44.73 4.48
N LYS A 47 -40.90 45.65 4.95
CA LYS A 47 -40.73 46.98 4.35
C LYS A 47 -40.10 46.92 2.95
N SER A 48 -39.23 45.95 2.70
CA SER A 48 -38.57 45.80 1.39
C SER A 48 -39.49 45.26 0.30
N TRP A 49 -40.58 44.54 0.68
CA TRP A 49 -41.45 43.87 -0.30
C TRP A 49 -42.75 44.61 -0.60
N ASN A 50 -43.24 45.45 0.32
CA ASN A 50 -44.36 46.36 0.04
C ASN A 50 -44.04 47.35 -1.09
N ALA A 51 -42.76 47.53 -1.46
CA ALA A 51 -42.34 48.28 -2.64
C ALA A 51 -42.59 47.54 -3.97
N VAL A 52 -42.75 46.21 -3.96
CA VAL A 52 -42.92 45.36 -5.16
C VAL A 52 -44.38 44.91 -5.34
N ALA A 53 -45.16 44.80 -4.26
CA ALA A 53 -46.53 44.27 -4.28
C ALA A 53 -47.63 45.33 -4.53
N PHE A 54 -47.40 46.30 -5.42
CA PHE A 54 -48.39 47.36 -5.74
C PHE A 54 -49.59 46.88 -6.59
N TRP A 55 -49.67 45.59 -6.91
CA TRP A 55 -50.72 45.02 -7.74
C TRP A 55 -51.32 43.79 -7.05
N GLN A 56 -52.29 44.01 -6.15
CA GLN A 56 -53.49 43.18 -5.94
C GLN A 56 -54.12 43.51 -4.59
N ASN A 57 -55.13 44.38 -4.62
CA ASN A 57 -55.96 44.68 -3.46
C ASN A 57 -57.31 43.97 -3.62
N ARG A 58 -57.49 42.81 -2.96
CA ARG A 58 -58.76 42.27 -2.44
C ARG A 58 -58.60 40.82 -1.94
N GLN A 59 -58.64 40.64 -0.61
CA GLN A 59 -59.37 39.59 0.14
C GLN A 59 -58.76 39.39 1.55
N ALA A 60 -59.22 40.20 2.52
CA ALA A 60 -58.63 40.33 3.85
C ALA A 60 -58.94 39.19 4.86
N ARG A 61 -59.67 38.12 4.49
CA ARG A 61 -59.97 37.00 5.41
C ARG A 61 -59.32 35.66 5.06
N LYS A 62 -58.91 35.43 3.80
CA LYS A 62 -58.04 34.27 3.45
C LYS A 62 -56.56 34.53 3.76
N ALA A 63 -56.20 35.79 3.99
CA ALA A 63 -54.83 36.25 4.13
C ALA A 63 -54.10 35.81 5.41
N ARG A 64 -54.75 35.31 6.48
CA ARG A 64 -54.02 34.97 7.71
C ARG A 64 -53.37 33.57 7.62
N VAL A 65 -54.07 32.60 7.03
CA VAL A 65 -53.51 31.27 6.71
C VAL A 65 -52.58 31.36 5.49
N PHE A 66 -52.98 32.12 4.45
CA PHE A 66 -52.11 32.33 3.29
C PHE A 66 -50.84 33.14 3.61
N ARG A 67 -50.86 34.12 4.53
CA ARG A 67 -49.63 34.84 4.92
C ARG A 67 -48.62 33.95 5.64
N VAL A 68 -49.06 33.00 6.45
CA VAL A 68 -48.16 32.03 7.11
C VAL A 68 -47.57 31.05 6.08
N ILE A 69 -48.38 30.65 5.09
CA ILE A 69 -47.94 29.78 4.00
C ILE A 69 -46.98 30.53 3.05
N GLU A 70 -47.29 31.75 2.61
CA GLU A 70 -46.44 32.57 1.72
C GLU A 70 -45.11 32.98 2.38
N TRP A 71 -45.11 33.29 3.68
CA TRP A 71 -43.91 33.71 4.43
C TRP A 71 -42.81 32.66 4.48
N TRP A 72 -43.17 31.37 4.49
CA TRP A 72 -42.20 30.28 4.56
C TRP A 72 -42.10 29.49 3.26
N THR A 73 -43.15 29.43 2.44
CA THR A 73 -43.04 28.80 1.12
C THR A 73 -42.05 29.54 0.25
N ILE A 74 -41.90 30.87 0.30
CA ILE A 74 -40.92 31.56 -0.55
C ILE A 74 -39.47 31.32 -0.09
N PRO A 75 -39.07 31.49 1.18
CA PRO A 75 -37.73 31.13 1.65
C PRO A 75 -37.46 29.62 1.59
N ALA A 76 -38.46 28.78 1.82
CA ALA A 76 -38.31 27.34 1.70
C ALA A 76 -38.26 26.88 0.24
N LEU A 77 -38.97 27.54 -0.69
CA LEU A 77 -38.88 27.33 -2.13
C LEU A 77 -37.58 27.92 -2.68
N ALA A 78 -37.10 29.06 -2.17
CA ALA A 78 -35.78 29.61 -2.48
C ALA A 78 -34.67 28.74 -1.91
N GLY A 79 -34.86 28.16 -0.72
CA GLY A 79 -33.99 27.15 -0.09
C GLY A 79 -34.05 25.80 -0.80
N LEU A 80 -35.21 25.40 -1.33
CA LEU A 80 -35.43 24.23 -2.18
C LEU A 80 -34.75 24.44 -3.53
N VAL A 81 -34.95 25.58 -4.16
CA VAL A 81 -34.33 25.99 -5.42
C VAL A 81 -32.82 26.12 -5.23
N ALA A 82 -32.34 26.70 -4.12
CA ALA A 82 -30.94 26.71 -3.75
C ALA A 82 -30.42 25.30 -3.46
N HIS A 83 -31.17 24.41 -2.81
CA HIS A 83 -30.74 23.02 -2.57
C HIS A 83 -30.72 22.19 -3.87
N LEU A 84 -31.64 22.43 -4.79
CA LEU A 84 -31.72 21.78 -6.10
C LEU A 84 -30.68 22.35 -7.10
N ILE A 85 -30.34 23.64 -6.99
CA ILE A 85 -29.37 24.34 -7.84
C ILE A 85 -27.94 24.25 -7.28
N ILE A 86 -27.74 24.36 -5.97
CA ILE A 86 -26.46 24.49 -5.23
C ILE A 86 -26.12 23.21 -4.42
N GLY A 87 -27.05 22.27 -4.25
CA GLY A 87 -26.74 20.99 -3.60
C GLY A 87 -25.66 20.21 -4.36
N PRO A 88 -24.76 19.48 -3.67
CA PRO A 88 -23.65 18.77 -4.30
C PRO A 88 -24.15 17.75 -5.33
N LYS A 89 -23.88 18.01 -6.62
CA LYS A 89 -24.38 17.21 -7.76
C LYS A 89 -23.45 16.06 -8.15
N GLN A 90 -22.17 16.10 -7.76
CA GLN A 90 -21.18 15.10 -8.19
C GLN A 90 -20.35 14.56 -7.02
N LYS A 91 -20.90 13.64 -6.21
CA LYS A 91 -20.13 12.99 -5.12
C LYS A 91 -19.01 12.06 -5.60
N ARG A 92 -19.02 11.69 -6.89
CA ARG A 92 -18.04 10.80 -7.52
C ARG A 92 -17.63 11.33 -8.89
N PRO A 93 -16.36 11.19 -9.30
CA PRO A 93 -15.94 11.49 -10.67
C PRO A 93 -16.67 10.57 -11.65
N ILE A 94 -16.84 11.03 -12.89
CA ILE A 94 -17.51 10.24 -13.94
C ILE A 94 -16.44 9.58 -14.80
N TYR A 95 -16.10 8.34 -14.49
CA TYR A 95 -15.29 7.49 -15.36
C TYR A 95 -16.22 6.62 -16.20
N LEU A 96 -16.08 6.67 -17.53
CA LEU A 96 -16.93 5.93 -18.46
C LEU A 96 -16.10 4.90 -19.23
N LYS A 97 -16.65 3.69 -19.37
CA LYS A 97 -16.09 2.68 -20.28
C LYS A 97 -16.18 3.22 -21.69
N THR A 98 -15.04 3.30 -22.35
CA THR A 98 -14.89 3.87 -23.67
C THR A 98 -14.26 2.84 -24.59
N PRO A 99 -14.81 2.59 -25.80
CA PRO A 99 -14.21 1.66 -26.75
C PRO A 99 -12.76 2.04 -27.10
N ASN A 100 -11.90 1.04 -27.31
CA ASN A 100 -10.50 1.18 -27.73
C ASN A 100 -9.68 2.15 -26.87
N THR A 101 -10.02 2.26 -25.59
CA THR A 101 -9.36 3.15 -24.64
C THR A 101 -8.82 2.29 -23.50
N MET A 102 -7.55 2.45 -23.14
CA MET A 102 -6.97 1.87 -21.93
C MET A 102 -7.31 2.74 -20.72
N PHE A 103 -7.15 4.06 -20.84
CA PHE A 103 -7.61 5.02 -19.84
C PHE A 103 -7.91 6.37 -20.46
N ALA A 104 -8.71 7.17 -19.76
CA ALA A 104 -8.97 8.56 -20.10
C ALA A 104 -8.51 9.46 -18.96
N TYR A 105 -7.68 10.44 -19.28
CA TYR A 105 -7.17 11.42 -18.32
C TYR A 105 -7.27 12.82 -18.93
N GLY A 106 -7.62 13.85 -18.17
CA GLY A 106 -7.69 15.22 -18.69
C GLY A 106 -8.57 15.43 -19.93
N GLY A 107 -9.56 14.54 -20.16
CA GLY A 107 -10.40 14.52 -21.36
C GLY A 107 -9.68 14.11 -22.66
N VAL A 108 -8.55 13.40 -22.59
CA VAL A 108 -7.97 12.67 -23.73
C VAL A 108 -8.09 11.18 -23.44
N ARG A 109 -8.42 10.41 -24.48
CA ARG A 109 -8.47 8.95 -24.46
C ARG A 109 -7.10 8.44 -24.88
N VAL A 110 -6.53 7.56 -24.08
CA VAL A 110 -5.26 6.90 -24.36
C VAL A 110 -5.59 5.46 -24.68
N ASP A 111 -5.24 5.02 -25.89
CA ASP A 111 -5.40 3.63 -26.29
C ASP A 111 -4.34 2.73 -25.64
N ARG A 112 -4.44 1.42 -25.85
CA ARG A 112 -3.51 0.45 -25.23
C ARG A 112 -2.06 0.63 -25.73
N ASN A 113 -1.84 0.97 -27.00
CA ASN A 113 -0.50 1.17 -27.54
C ASN A 113 0.17 2.41 -26.93
N ALA A 114 -0.55 3.52 -26.83
CA ALA A 114 -0.08 4.75 -26.19
C ALA A 114 0.10 4.58 -24.67
N GLY A 115 -0.81 3.85 -24.01
CA GLY A 115 -0.75 3.57 -22.58
C GLY A 115 0.38 2.62 -22.20
N CYS A 116 0.66 1.61 -23.02
CA CYS A 116 1.76 0.66 -22.79
C CYS A 116 3.16 1.25 -22.99
N ARG A 117 3.30 2.46 -23.56
CA ARG A 117 4.55 3.24 -23.52
C ARG A 117 4.93 3.70 -22.10
N GLY A 118 4.21 3.26 -21.07
CA GLY A 118 4.52 3.55 -19.68
C GLY A 118 4.38 5.03 -19.34
N GLY A 119 4.73 5.38 -18.11
CA GLY A 119 4.68 6.76 -17.71
C GLY A 119 5.46 7.12 -16.47
N GLN A 120 5.72 8.41 -16.37
CA GLN A 120 6.42 9.06 -15.28
C GLN A 120 5.46 10.01 -14.57
N ILE A 121 5.39 9.88 -13.25
CA ILE A 121 4.66 10.81 -12.39
C ILE A 121 5.69 11.45 -11.48
N TYR A 122 5.88 12.76 -11.55
CA TYR A 122 6.84 13.42 -10.66
C TYR A 122 6.36 14.75 -10.12
N GLY A 123 6.92 15.11 -8.98
CA GLY A 123 6.65 16.36 -8.28
C GLY A 123 6.99 16.26 -6.80
N ALA A 124 7.14 17.43 -6.17
CA ALA A 124 7.48 17.54 -4.76
C ALA A 124 6.50 16.80 -3.83
N THR A 125 6.95 16.49 -2.61
CA THR A 125 6.09 15.91 -1.56
C THR A 125 4.90 16.82 -1.27
N GLY A 126 3.72 16.24 -1.05
CA GLY A 126 2.50 16.99 -0.74
C GLY A 126 1.77 17.60 -1.95
N THR A 127 2.28 17.45 -3.17
CA THR A 127 1.63 17.96 -4.40
C THR A 127 0.33 17.22 -4.78
N GLY A 128 0.04 16.09 -4.12
CA GLY A 128 -1.18 15.32 -4.32
C GLY A 128 -1.10 14.23 -5.41
N LYS A 129 0.11 13.85 -5.85
CA LYS A 129 0.38 12.86 -6.93
C LYS A 129 -0.60 11.68 -6.93
N THR A 130 -0.75 11.00 -5.79
CA THR A 130 -1.64 9.84 -5.64
C THR A 130 -3.10 10.19 -5.92
N GLN A 131 -3.62 11.26 -5.31
CA GLN A 131 -5.03 11.63 -5.39
C GLN A 131 -5.44 12.21 -6.76
N ILE A 132 -4.52 12.85 -7.48
CA ILE A 132 -4.84 13.57 -8.72
C ILE A 132 -4.34 12.90 -9.99
N VAL A 133 -3.36 11.99 -9.88
CA VAL A 133 -2.79 11.27 -11.03
C VAL A 133 -3.07 9.77 -10.90
N ILE A 134 -2.53 9.12 -9.86
CA ILE A 134 -2.55 7.66 -9.72
C ILE A 134 -3.99 7.17 -9.58
N ASN A 135 -4.74 7.67 -8.60
CA ASN A 135 -6.13 7.24 -8.36
C ASN A 135 -7.02 7.51 -9.59
N PRO A 136 -7.04 8.71 -10.20
CA PRO A 136 -7.89 8.95 -11.38
C PRO A 136 -7.53 8.09 -12.58
N ARG A 137 -6.23 7.87 -12.83
CA ARG A 137 -5.77 6.96 -13.89
C ARG A 137 -6.22 5.54 -13.60
N ASN A 138 -5.96 5.03 -12.39
CA ASN A 138 -6.25 3.66 -12.01
C ASN A 138 -7.77 3.39 -11.98
N HIS A 139 -8.59 4.35 -11.55
CA HIS A 139 -10.05 4.26 -11.72
C HIS A 139 -10.47 4.14 -13.18
N SER A 140 -9.84 4.92 -14.07
CA SER A 140 -10.15 4.84 -15.50
C SER A 140 -9.70 3.52 -16.11
N ILE A 141 -8.52 3.01 -15.75
CA ILE A 141 -8.02 1.69 -16.15
C ILE A 141 -8.98 0.59 -15.68
N ALA A 142 -9.40 0.62 -14.42
CA ALA A 142 -10.25 -0.43 -13.86
C ALA A 142 -11.59 -0.57 -14.57
N ILE A 143 -12.12 0.51 -15.13
CA ILE A 143 -13.36 0.48 -15.92
C ILE A 143 -13.10 0.02 -17.37
N ASN A 144 -12.04 0.52 -17.99
CA ASN A 144 -11.78 0.28 -19.40
C ASN A 144 -11.15 -1.11 -19.65
N GLU A 145 -10.32 -1.56 -18.73
CA GLU A 145 -9.61 -2.85 -18.73
C GLU A 145 -10.22 -3.84 -17.72
N CYS A 146 -11.55 -3.81 -17.53
CA CYS A 146 -12.30 -4.74 -16.68
C CYS A 146 -12.48 -6.16 -17.27
N GLY A 147 -11.79 -6.46 -18.37
CA GLY A 147 -11.90 -7.72 -19.09
C GLY A 147 -13.09 -7.77 -20.05
N VAL A 148 -13.13 -8.85 -20.83
CA VAL A 148 -14.19 -9.15 -21.79
C VAL A 148 -14.74 -10.54 -21.46
N GLU A 149 -15.96 -10.61 -20.96
CA GLU A 149 -16.62 -11.87 -20.64
C GLU A 149 -17.04 -12.64 -21.90
N LYS A 150 -17.07 -13.98 -21.82
CA LYS A 150 -17.55 -14.84 -22.90
C LYS A 150 -19.07 -14.71 -23.05
N PRO A 151 -19.65 -14.79 -24.26
CA PRO A 151 -21.11 -14.76 -24.43
C PRO A 151 -21.83 -15.87 -23.65
N SER A 152 -21.21 -17.06 -23.55
CA SER A 152 -21.71 -18.21 -22.78
C SER A 152 -21.80 -17.94 -21.28
N TRP A 153 -20.96 -17.06 -20.74
CA TRP A 153 -20.94 -16.71 -19.31
C TRP A 153 -22.26 -16.08 -18.86
N ALA A 154 -22.83 -15.19 -19.69
CA ALA A 154 -23.94 -14.33 -19.31
C ALA A 154 -25.18 -15.11 -18.83
N LYS A 155 -25.43 -16.30 -19.37
CA LYS A 155 -26.57 -17.18 -19.05
C LYS A 155 -26.15 -18.47 -18.33
N SER A 156 -24.89 -18.57 -17.88
CA SER A 156 -24.38 -19.79 -17.27
C SER A 156 -24.87 -19.99 -15.83
N ARG A 157 -25.06 -21.25 -15.42
CA ARG A 157 -25.31 -21.61 -14.01
C ARG A 157 -24.15 -21.19 -13.11
N ALA A 158 -22.91 -21.29 -13.62
CA ALA A 158 -21.70 -20.88 -12.92
C ALA A 158 -21.72 -19.39 -12.54
N ARG A 159 -22.24 -18.52 -13.43
CA ARG A 159 -22.45 -17.09 -13.11
C ARG A 159 -23.42 -16.87 -11.97
N ALA A 160 -24.57 -17.55 -12.00
CA ALA A 160 -25.57 -17.42 -10.93
C ALA A 160 -25.00 -17.86 -9.57
N GLN A 161 -24.26 -18.98 -9.55
CA GLN A 161 -23.57 -19.46 -8.36
C GLN A 161 -22.48 -18.49 -7.89
N PHE A 162 -21.68 -17.98 -8.82
CA PHE A 162 -20.62 -17.01 -8.51
C PHE A 162 -21.17 -15.74 -7.87
N GLU A 163 -22.21 -15.14 -8.47
CA GLU A 163 -22.83 -13.92 -7.94
C GLU A 163 -23.50 -14.16 -6.57
N ALA A 164 -24.08 -15.34 -6.34
CA ALA A 164 -24.65 -15.71 -5.04
C ALA A 164 -23.57 -15.82 -3.95
N ILE A 165 -22.45 -16.51 -4.24
CA ILE A 165 -21.30 -16.62 -3.34
C ILE A 165 -20.73 -15.22 -3.05
N ARG A 166 -20.58 -14.41 -4.10
CA ARG A 166 -20.06 -13.06 -4.01
C ARG A 166 -20.94 -12.15 -3.16
N GLN A 167 -22.26 -12.22 -3.35
CA GLN A 167 -23.22 -11.45 -2.57
C GLN A 167 -23.15 -11.85 -1.09
N THR A 168 -23.16 -13.16 -0.81
CA THR A 168 -23.03 -13.69 0.55
C THR A 168 -21.74 -13.23 1.21
N PHE A 169 -20.62 -13.31 0.49
CA PHE A 169 -19.33 -12.80 0.94
C PHE A 169 -19.40 -11.31 1.31
N ARG A 170 -20.04 -10.49 0.47
CA ARG A 170 -20.15 -9.04 0.72
C ARG A 170 -20.99 -8.70 1.94
N GLU A 171 -22.10 -9.39 2.11
CA GLU A 171 -22.99 -9.19 3.25
C GLU A 171 -22.24 -9.55 4.55
N GLN A 172 -21.62 -10.73 4.60
CA GLN A 172 -20.87 -11.21 5.75
C GLN A 172 -19.65 -10.34 6.06
N THR A 173 -18.88 -9.94 5.05
CA THR A 173 -17.70 -9.09 5.26
C THR A 173 -18.08 -7.66 5.62
N ALA A 174 -19.18 -7.12 5.11
CA ALA A 174 -19.68 -5.81 5.51
C ALA A 174 -20.13 -5.80 6.97
N GLU A 175 -20.83 -6.85 7.40
CA GLU A 175 -21.24 -7.04 8.80
C GLU A 175 -20.04 -7.18 9.72
N ALA A 176 -19.12 -8.09 9.40
CA ALA A 176 -17.89 -8.29 10.17
C ALA A 176 -17.03 -7.02 10.24
N GLN A 177 -16.88 -6.29 9.14
CA GLN A 177 -16.12 -5.03 9.11
C GLN A 177 -16.82 -3.92 9.92
N ALA A 178 -18.16 -3.87 9.91
CA ALA A 178 -18.91 -2.91 10.72
C ALA A 178 -18.70 -3.17 12.22
N GLU A 179 -18.72 -4.45 12.63
CA GLU A 179 -18.43 -4.86 14.01
C GLU A 179 -16.96 -4.59 14.38
N ILE A 180 -15.99 -4.91 13.51
CA ILE A 180 -14.57 -4.53 13.72
C ILE A 180 -14.46 -3.02 13.95
N ASN A 181 -15.09 -2.19 13.12
CA ASN A 181 -15.04 -0.73 13.27
C ASN A 181 -15.72 -0.24 14.56
N ARG A 182 -16.68 -0.99 15.10
CA ARG A 182 -17.29 -0.71 16.41
C ARG A 182 -16.32 -1.08 17.53
N LEU A 183 -15.76 -2.28 17.49
CA LEU A 183 -14.81 -2.78 18.49
C LEU A 183 -13.53 -1.94 18.54
N VAL A 184 -12.99 -1.52 17.40
CA VAL A 184 -11.83 -0.60 17.36
C VAL A 184 -12.15 0.73 18.03
N ARG A 185 -13.33 1.31 17.80
CA ARG A 185 -13.77 2.53 18.48
C ARG A 185 -13.97 2.34 19.98
N GLU A 186 -14.41 1.16 20.40
CA GLU A 186 -14.53 0.80 21.81
C GLU A 186 -13.16 0.69 22.47
N ARG A 187 -12.19 0.07 21.80
CA ARG A 187 -10.79 0.04 22.22
C ARG A 187 -10.17 1.43 22.28
N GLU A 188 -10.41 2.30 21.31
CA GLU A 188 -9.94 3.70 21.36
C GLU A 188 -10.49 4.42 22.60
N ARG A 189 -11.77 4.21 22.95
CA ARG A 189 -12.36 4.75 24.18
C ARG A 189 -11.76 4.14 25.44
N LEU A 190 -11.48 2.83 25.43
CA LEU A 190 -10.86 2.13 26.54
C LEU A 190 -9.41 2.58 26.73
N ALA A 191 -8.64 2.72 25.65
CA ALA A 191 -7.27 3.25 25.66
C ALA A 191 -7.22 4.66 26.26
N ALA A 192 -8.16 5.53 25.89
CA ALA A 192 -8.29 6.88 26.47
C ALA A 192 -8.64 6.87 27.98
N ARG A 193 -9.19 5.77 28.50
CA ARG A 193 -9.43 5.57 29.94
C ARG A 193 -8.25 4.92 30.65
N ILE A 194 -7.51 4.06 29.96
CA ILE A 194 -6.31 3.37 30.47
C ILE A 194 -5.21 4.39 30.75
N GLU A 195 -4.98 5.36 29.85
CA GLU A 195 -3.88 6.32 29.95
C GLU A 195 -3.88 7.10 31.29
N PRO A 196 -4.97 7.74 31.74
CA PRO A 196 -5.01 8.40 33.05
C PRO A 196 -4.88 7.46 34.27
N VAL A 197 -5.29 6.19 34.14
CA VAL A 197 -5.15 5.18 35.21
C VAL A 197 -3.69 4.72 35.29
N GLN A 198 -3.05 4.52 34.15
CA GLN A 198 -1.64 4.16 34.04
C GLN A 198 -0.75 5.27 34.63
N ASP A 199 -1.02 6.53 34.33
CA ASP A 199 -0.28 7.67 34.89
C ASP A 199 -0.40 7.72 36.42
N ARG A 200 -1.61 7.56 36.96
CA ARG A 200 -1.81 7.50 38.42
C ARG A 200 -1.13 6.31 39.08
N LEU A 201 -1.10 5.16 38.40
CA LEU A 201 -0.40 3.96 38.88
C LEU A 201 1.11 4.20 38.94
N LEU A 202 1.67 4.92 37.95
CA LEU A 202 3.07 5.34 37.93
C LEU A 202 3.36 6.26 39.12
N ASP A 203 2.53 7.29 39.33
CA ASP A 203 2.71 8.26 40.41
C ASP A 203 2.71 7.58 41.79
N GLU A 204 1.75 6.70 42.07
CA GLU A 204 1.70 5.93 43.32
C GLU A 204 2.91 4.99 43.49
N LEU A 205 3.39 4.40 42.39
CA LEU A 205 4.60 3.57 42.41
C LEU A 205 5.85 4.42 42.73
N PHE A 206 5.98 5.61 42.15
CA PHE A 206 7.05 6.56 42.48
C PHE A 206 7.03 6.95 43.95
N ASP A 207 5.87 7.31 44.46
CA ASP A 207 5.72 7.70 45.86
C ASP A 207 6.06 6.56 46.82
N ALA A 208 5.65 5.33 46.49
CA ALA A 208 6.01 4.14 47.26
C ALA A 208 7.53 3.88 47.27
N ILE A 209 8.19 3.96 46.10
CA ILE A 209 9.64 3.75 45.99
C ILE A 209 10.40 4.85 46.74
N ASN A 210 10.03 6.12 46.55
CA ASN A 210 10.66 7.27 47.21
C ASN A 210 10.45 7.24 48.73
N SER A 211 9.29 6.77 49.20
CA SER A 211 9.00 6.55 50.62
C SER A 211 9.85 5.43 51.22
N TYR A 212 10.01 4.32 50.49
CA TYR A 212 10.87 3.20 50.91
C TYR A 212 12.35 3.60 51.00
N GLN A 213 12.87 4.31 49.99
CA GLN A 213 14.25 4.80 49.97
C GLN A 213 14.52 5.80 51.11
N ARG A 214 13.57 6.68 51.42
CA ARG A 214 13.67 7.59 52.58
C ARG A 214 13.75 6.84 53.92
N LYS A 215 13.02 5.72 54.06
CA LYS A 215 13.03 4.90 55.28
C LYS A 215 14.24 3.97 55.39
N ASN A 216 14.88 3.62 54.26
CA ASN A 216 16.00 2.68 54.21
C ASN A 216 17.18 3.24 53.39
N PRO A 217 17.84 4.33 53.84
CA PRO A 217 18.85 5.04 53.05
C PRO A 217 20.10 4.20 52.71
N THR A 218 20.35 3.11 53.43
CA THR A 218 21.49 2.19 53.22
C THR A 218 21.14 0.92 52.44
N LYS A 219 19.87 0.71 52.09
CA LYS A 219 19.42 -0.47 51.33
C LYS A 219 18.75 -0.02 50.02
N PRO A 220 19.37 -0.23 48.85
CA PRO A 220 18.73 0.09 47.58
C PRO A 220 17.45 -0.74 47.41
N PHE A 221 16.40 -0.12 46.87
CA PHE A 221 15.20 -0.85 46.46
C PHE A 221 15.59 -1.88 45.40
N THR A 222 15.34 -3.15 45.67
CA THR A 222 15.69 -4.27 44.78
C THR A 222 14.39 -4.92 44.33
N ALA A 223 14.09 -4.86 43.03
CA ALA A 223 12.97 -5.59 42.43
C ALA A 223 13.51 -6.87 41.80
N CYS A 224 13.02 -8.03 42.23
CA CYS A 224 13.34 -9.31 41.60
C CYS A 224 12.30 -9.60 40.51
N VAL A 225 12.79 -9.96 39.32
CA VAL A 225 11.98 -10.49 38.21
C VAL A 225 12.30 -11.98 38.10
N PHE A 226 11.28 -12.84 38.22
CA PHE A 226 11.42 -14.26 37.90
C PHE A 226 11.20 -14.43 36.39
N GLY A 227 12.23 -14.90 35.68
CA GLY A 227 12.13 -15.38 34.30
C GLY A 227 11.93 -16.90 34.29
N ASP A 228 11.27 -17.41 33.24
CA ASP A 228 10.68 -18.75 33.13
C ASP A 228 11.65 -19.96 33.07
N ASP A 229 12.93 -19.83 33.39
CA ASP A 229 13.84 -20.98 33.40
C ASP A 229 13.96 -21.58 34.82
N ALA A 230 12.89 -22.26 35.26
CA ALA A 230 12.90 -23.06 36.47
C ALA A 230 13.40 -24.49 36.18
N GLU A 231 14.70 -24.64 35.97
CA GLU A 231 15.43 -25.83 36.40
C GLU A 231 16.43 -25.41 37.49
N ASP A 232 16.09 -25.74 38.73
CA ASP A 232 16.95 -25.81 39.92
C ASP A 232 18.13 -24.82 39.99
N THR A 233 17.85 -23.55 40.33
CA THR A 233 18.56 -22.68 41.31
C THR A 233 18.04 -21.23 41.16
N PRO A 234 17.66 -20.50 42.23
CA PRO A 234 17.27 -19.10 42.10
C PRO A 234 18.47 -18.23 41.66
N PRO A 235 18.38 -17.41 40.59
CA PRO A 235 19.44 -16.47 40.27
C PRO A 235 19.43 -15.34 41.30
N GLU A 236 20.29 -15.47 42.30
CA GLU A 236 20.75 -14.33 43.08
C GLU A 236 21.53 -13.42 42.12
N VAL A 237 20.96 -12.28 41.72
CA VAL A 237 21.70 -11.25 40.99
C VAL A 237 22.74 -10.64 41.94
N ARG A 238 23.91 -11.28 42.07
CA ARG A 238 25.09 -10.73 42.74
C ARG A 238 25.87 -9.89 41.74
N LEU A 239 26.04 -8.61 42.06
CA LEU A 239 26.94 -7.69 41.35
C LEU A 239 28.40 -8.17 41.51
N HIS A 240 28.90 -8.98 40.58
CA HIS A 240 30.32 -9.33 40.52
C HIS A 240 31.11 -8.34 39.65
N THR A 241 32.13 -7.73 40.24
CA THR A 241 33.14 -6.91 39.55
C THR A 241 34.34 -7.76 39.12
N ARG A 242 34.38 -8.25 37.88
CA ARG A 242 35.57 -8.26 37.00
C ARG A 242 35.37 -9.08 35.71
N ASN A 243 35.87 -8.48 34.62
CA ASN A 243 36.43 -9.05 33.38
C ASN A 243 35.65 -10.15 32.65
N SER A 244 34.87 -9.74 31.64
CA SER A 244 34.92 -10.35 30.30
C SER A 244 34.17 -9.46 29.29
N GLU A 245 34.80 -9.31 28.13
CA GLU A 245 34.40 -8.52 26.97
C GLU A 245 33.08 -9.06 26.37
N ASN A 246 32.04 -8.23 26.40
CA ASN A 246 30.92 -8.23 25.47
C ASN A 246 30.14 -6.92 25.71
N GLU A 247 30.38 -5.96 24.83
CA GLU A 247 29.75 -4.64 24.82
C GLU A 247 28.37 -4.74 24.17
N LEU A 248 27.32 -4.55 24.98
CA LEU A 248 26.16 -3.69 24.69
C LEU A 248 25.05 -3.76 25.76
N GLU A 249 25.14 -4.64 26.76
CA GLU A 249 24.16 -4.72 27.87
C GLU A 249 24.69 -4.32 29.25
N LYS A 250 25.99 -4.02 29.40
CA LYS A 250 26.63 -3.83 30.72
C LYS A 250 26.84 -2.39 31.18
N ASP A 251 26.44 -1.39 30.40
CA ASP A 251 26.83 0.01 30.71
C ASP A 251 25.83 0.80 31.57
N TRP A 252 24.57 0.38 31.66
CA TRP A 252 23.56 1.21 32.32
C TRP A 252 23.54 1.02 33.85
N THR A 253 23.93 -0.14 34.37
CA THR A 253 23.96 -0.41 35.82
C THR A 253 25.13 0.28 36.54
N LYS A 254 26.24 0.54 35.83
CA LYS A 254 27.46 1.14 36.43
C LYS A 254 27.37 2.65 36.63
N VAL A 255 26.56 3.35 35.85
CA VAL A 255 26.30 4.80 36.03
C VAL A 255 25.29 5.04 37.15
N TRP A 256 24.42 4.08 37.43
CA TRP A 256 23.20 4.26 38.22
C TRP A 256 23.41 4.26 39.75
N LEU A 257 24.40 3.54 40.27
CA LEU A 257 24.64 3.40 41.72
C LEU A 257 25.51 4.51 42.36
N ARG A 258 26.04 5.47 41.57
CA ARG A 258 26.93 6.53 42.09
C ARG A 258 26.29 7.90 42.29
N SER A 259 25.09 8.16 41.75
CA SER A 259 24.59 9.54 41.64
C SER A 259 23.48 9.94 42.62
N GLY A 260 22.91 9.02 43.42
CA GLY A 260 21.88 9.38 44.41
C GLY A 260 20.64 10.06 43.81
N ALA A 261 20.39 9.89 42.51
CA ALA A 261 19.25 10.48 41.82
C ALA A 261 18.01 9.60 42.02
N GLY A 262 16.88 10.22 42.39
CA GLY A 262 15.59 9.55 42.50
C GLY A 262 15.14 8.92 41.18
N VAL A 263 14.23 7.95 41.27
CA VAL A 263 13.67 7.22 40.11
C VAL A 263 12.94 8.21 39.20
N THR A 264 13.23 8.18 37.89
CA THR A 264 12.60 9.09 36.91
C THR A 264 11.33 8.49 36.30
N PRO A 265 10.35 9.29 35.84
CA PRO A 265 9.13 8.85 35.14
C PRO A 265 9.33 7.77 34.07
N GLU A 266 10.43 7.84 33.31
CA GLU A 266 10.80 6.85 32.29
C GLU A 266 11.19 5.49 32.86
N ASP A 267 11.75 5.43 34.07
CA ASP A 267 12.17 4.20 34.73
C ASP A 267 10.97 3.39 35.26
N ALA A 268 9.94 4.07 35.78
CA ALA A 268 8.71 3.38 36.19
C ALA A 268 7.85 2.93 35.00
N LEU A 269 7.89 3.65 33.86
CA LEU A 269 7.30 3.19 32.60
C LEU A 269 7.92 1.88 32.12
N ARG A 270 9.23 1.67 32.34
CA ARG A 270 9.92 0.41 32.07
C ARG A 270 9.56 -0.70 33.06
N LEU A 271 9.41 -0.38 34.34
CA LEU A 271 8.91 -1.34 35.34
C LEU A 271 7.45 -1.77 35.08
N LEU A 272 6.58 -0.85 34.64
CA LEU A 272 5.21 -1.18 34.25
C LEU A 272 5.14 -1.94 32.91
N SER A 273 6.04 -1.68 31.97
CA SER A 273 6.11 -2.46 30.74
C SER A 273 6.60 -3.89 31.00
N TRP A 274 7.48 -4.08 31.98
CA TRP A 274 7.86 -5.39 32.49
C TRP A 274 6.74 -6.06 33.30
N ALA A 275 5.96 -5.30 34.07
CA ALA A 275 4.76 -5.81 34.72
C ALA A 275 3.69 -6.26 33.70
N ARG A 276 3.54 -5.56 32.57
CA ARG A 276 2.72 -6.02 31.42
C ARG A 276 3.21 -7.37 30.87
N ALA A 277 4.53 -7.58 30.79
CA ALA A 277 5.10 -8.84 30.37
C ALA A 277 4.85 -9.95 31.42
N ALA A 278 5.05 -9.68 32.70
CA ALA A 278 4.83 -10.65 33.79
C ALA A 278 3.35 -11.04 34.00
N ASN A 279 2.41 -10.12 33.70
CA ASN A 279 0.97 -10.39 33.80
C ASN A 279 0.46 -11.34 32.70
N ARG A 280 1.13 -11.41 31.54
CA ARG A 280 0.83 -12.40 30.48
C ARG A 280 1.08 -13.85 30.92
N PHE A 281 1.93 -14.05 31.92
CA PHE A 281 2.39 -15.37 32.36
C PHE A 281 1.93 -15.74 33.78
N GLY A 282 1.08 -14.92 34.42
CA GLY A 282 0.54 -15.21 35.76
C GLY A 282 1.56 -15.11 36.92
N VAL A 283 2.67 -14.38 36.73
CA VAL A 283 3.85 -14.44 37.62
C VAL A 283 3.85 -13.37 38.75
N ILE A 284 2.82 -12.53 38.86
CA ILE A 284 2.82 -11.44 39.84
C ILE A 284 2.42 -11.94 41.24
N SER A 285 3.32 -12.65 41.93
CA SER A 285 3.06 -13.10 43.31
C SER A 285 3.82 -12.34 44.40
N ARG A 286 4.82 -11.49 44.10
CA ARG A 286 5.60 -10.80 45.16
C ARG A 286 6.16 -9.43 44.73
N ILE A 287 5.28 -8.43 44.55
CA ILE A 287 5.67 -7.05 44.90
C ILE A 287 5.64 -6.99 46.44
N PRO A 288 6.66 -6.46 47.13
CA PRO A 288 6.61 -6.32 48.59
C PRO A 288 5.30 -5.64 49.01
N ALA A 289 4.80 -5.92 50.21
CA ALA A 289 3.60 -5.33 50.77
C ALA A 289 3.77 -3.81 51.08
N CYS A 290 4.18 -3.03 50.07
CA CYS A 290 4.52 -1.61 50.13
C CYS A 290 3.57 -0.73 49.32
N GLY A 291 2.57 -1.31 48.64
CA GLY A 291 1.50 -0.54 47.99
C GLY A 291 0.43 -0.12 48.99
N SER A 292 0.05 1.15 48.98
CA SER A 292 -1.17 1.65 49.63
C SER A 292 -2.40 0.85 49.15
N GLN A 293 -3.50 0.85 49.91
CA GLN A 293 -4.76 0.25 49.44
C GLN A 293 -5.25 0.91 48.13
N ALA A 294 -4.88 2.19 47.92
CA ALA A 294 -5.11 2.91 46.67
C ALA A 294 -4.32 2.32 45.50
N PHE A 295 -3.03 2.00 45.68
CA PHE A 295 -2.20 1.36 44.65
C PHE A 295 -2.77 0.00 44.23
N GLN A 296 -3.16 -0.85 45.19
CA GLN A 296 -3.75 -2.16 44.88
C GLN A 296 -5.08 -2.05 44.14
N THR A 297 -5.90 -1.07 44.50
CA THR A 297 -7.18 -0.80 43.81
C THR A 297 -6.96 -0.32 42.37
N LEU A 298 -6.02 0.61 42.17
CA LEU A 298 -5.66 1.11 40.83
C LEU A 298 -5.05 0.00 39.96
N LEU A 299 -4.23 -0.88 40.55
CA LEU A 299 -3.65 -2.01 39.85
C LEU A 299 -4.72 -3.00 39.39
N GLN A 300 -5.72 -3.30 40.22
CA GLN A 300 -6.86 -4.14 39.86
C GLN A 300 -7.73 -3.49 38.77
N GLU A 301 -8.02 -2.19 38.89
CA GLU A 301 -8.76 -1.43 37.87
C GLU A 301 -8.02 -1.47 36.52
N TYR A 302 -6.72 -1.19 36.52
CA TYR A 302 -5.87 -1.24 35.34
C TYR A 302 -5.81 -2.65 34.73
N ALA A 303 -5.62 -3.69 35.55
CA ALA A 303 -5.61 -5.08 35.09
C ALA A 303 -6.93 -5.50 34.44
N GLY A 304 -8.07 -5.09 35.01
CA GLY A 304 -9.40 -5.32 34.43
C GLY A 304 -9.59 -4.62 33.09
N MET A 305 -9.12 -3.37 32.95
CA MET A 305 -9.17 -2.65 31.68
C MET A 305 -8.27 -3.27 30.61
N VAL A 306 -7.07 -3.73 30.98
CA VAL A 306 -6.16 -4.42 30.05
C VAL A 306 -6.74 -5.77 29.60
N ALA A 307 -7.37 -6.52 30.51
CA ALA A 307 -8.05 -7.77 30.17
C ALA A 307 -9.19 -7.54 29.17
N GLU A 308 -9.99 -6.48 29.35
CA GLU A 308 -11.03 -6.12 28.40
C GLU A 308 -10.47 -5.66 27.05
N ASP A 309 -9.37 -4.89 27.01
CA ASP A 309 -8.72 -4.53 25.75
C ASP A 309 -8.23 -5.75 24.98
N ASN A 310 -7.65 -6.73 25.70
CA ASN A 310 -7.23 -8.01 25.11
C ASN A 310 -8.41 -8.79 24.54
N ARG A 311 -9.52 -8.89 25.28
CA ARG A 311 -10.75 -9.57 24.83
C ARG A 311 -11.36 -8.90 23.58
N LEU A 312 -11.42 -7.57 23.56
CA LEU A 312 -11.87 -6.81 22.39
C LEU A 312 -10.94 -7.04 21.20
N ASN A 313 -9.62 -7.08 21.44
CA ASN A 313 -8.64 -7.40 20.42
C ASN A 313 -8.89 -8.81 19.86
N GLU A 314 -9.00 -9.84 20.69
CA GLU A 314 -9.32 -11.22 20.28
C GLU A 314 -10.53 -11.30 19.36
N LYS A 315 -11.63 -10.61 19.70
CA LYS A 315 -12.83 -10.58 18.86
C LYS A 315 -12.61 -9.89 17.51
N VAL A 316 -11.85 -8.78 17.47
CA VAL A 316 -11.43 -8.14 16.21
C VAL A 316 -10.67 -9.13 15.33
N ASN A 317 -9.84 -9.96 15.95
CA ASN A 317 -9.00 -10.92 15.25
C ASN A 317 -9.79 -12.09 14.68
N GLU A 318 -10.72 -12.64 15.46
CA GLU A 318 -11.63 -13.69 15.01
C GLU A 318 -12.44 -13.24 13.77
N LEU A 319 -12.99 -12.03 13.81
CA LEU A 319 -13.70 -11.45 12.68
C LEU A 319 -12.78 -11.20 11.48
N GLY A 320 -11.55 -10.73 11.72
CA GLY A 320 -10.53 -10.58 10.68
C GLY A 320 -10.18 -11.90 10.00
N PHE A 321 -10.00 -12.96 10.79
CA PHE A 321 -9.75 -14.32 10.29
C PHE A 321 -10.93 -14.85 9.47
N LEU A 322 -12.16 -14.68 9.95
CA LEU A 322 -13.37 -15.07 9.21
C LEU A 322 -13.45 -14.37 7.85
N ILE A 323 -13.20 -13.05 7.79
CA ILE A 323 -13.16 -12.30 6.53
C ILE A 323 -12.12 -12.90 5.58
N GLN A 324 -10.94 -13.26 6.11
CA GLN A 324 -9.86 -13.84 5.31
C GLN A 324 -10.23 -15.23 4.75
N VAL A 325 -10.79 -16.12 5.57
CA VAL A 325 -11.25 -17.45 5.15
C VAL A 325 -12.29 -17.32 4.03
N LYS A 326 -13.30 -16.47 4.23
CA LYS A 326 -14.35 -16.24 3.23
C LYS A 326 -13.82 -15.64 1.94
N ARG A 327 -12.77 -14.82 2.03
CA ARG A 327 -12.10 -14.27 0.85
C ARG A 327 -11.33 -15.35 0.10
N ASN A 328 -10.63 -16.23 0.80
CA ASN A 328 -9.92 -17.36 0.19
C ASN A 328 -10.90 -18.29 -0.53
N ASP A 329 -12.09 -18.56 0.03
CA ASP A 329 -13.14 -19.34 -0.62
C ASP A 329 -13.64 -18.68 -1.91
N LEU A 330 -13.93 -17.37 -1.85
CA LEU A 330 -14.33 -16.58 -3.02
C LEU A 330 -13.24 -16.61 -4.10
N GLN A 331 -11.99 -16.44 -3.70
CA GLN A 331 -10.84 -16.43 -4.58
C GLN A 331 -10.67 -17.78 -5.29
N ARG A 332 -10.62 -18.89 -4.54
CA ARG A 332 -10.52 -20.24 -5.09
C ARG A 332 -11.63 -20.55 -6.08
N PHE A 333 -12.87 -20.19 -5.74
CA PHE A 333 -13.99 -20.37 -6.65
C PHE A 333 -13.84 -19.52 -7.91
N ALA A 334 -13.49 -18.23 -7.76
CA ALA A 334 -13.30 -17.31 -8.88
C ALA A 334 -12.21 -17.79 -9.84
N ASP A 335 -11.08 -18.25 -9.30
CA ASP A 335 -9.93 -18.73 -10.08
C ASP A 335 -10.30 -19.97 -10.90
N GLY A 336 -11.04 -20.92 -10.31
CA GLY A 336 -11.53 -22.11 -11.01
C GLY A 336 -12.50 -21.83 -12.17
N ILE A 337 -13.10 -20.63 -12.24
CA ILE A 337 -14.04 -20.26 -13.32
C ILE A 337 -13.50 -19.17 -14.26
N LYS A 338 -12.26 -18.70 -14.11
CA LYS A 338 -11.74 -17.56 -14.90
C LYS A 338 -11.78 -17.83 -16.40
N ASP A 339 -11.34 -19.00 -16.83
CA ASP A 339 -11.34 -19.39 -18.25
C ASP A 339 -12.76 -19.59 -18.79
N LEU A 340 -13.72 -19.96 -17.96
CA LEU A 340 -15.13 -20.04 -18.33
C LEU A 340 -15.76 -18.65 -18.47
N ARG A 341 -15.35 -17.72 -17.60
CA ARG A 341 -15.89 -16.36 -17.51
C ARG A 341 -15.34 -15.44 -18.59
N TYR A 342 -14.03 -15.38 -18.76
CA TYR A 342 -13.37 -14.35 -19.55
C TYR A 342 -12.87 -14.88 -20.89
N ARG A 343 -13.16 -14.12 -21.95
CA ARG A 343 -12.43 -14.21 -23.21
C ARG A 343 -11.11 -13.48 -23.11
N VAL A 344 -11.10 -12.28 -22.52
CA VAL A 344 -9.89 -11.52 -22.18
C VAL A 344 -10.00 -11.22 -20.69
N PRO A 345 -9.07 -11.66 -19.85
CA PRO A 345 -9.11 -11.36 -18.43
C PRO A 345 -9.03 -9.84 -18.16
N PRO A 346 -9.48 -9.37 -16.99
CA PRO A 346 -9.22 -8.00 -16.56
C PRO A 346 -7.71 -7.73 -16.43
N TYR A 347 -7.34 -6.45 -16.31
CA TYR A 347 -5.94 -6.11 -16.08
C TYR A 347 -5.41 -6.74 -14.78
N GLY A 348 -4.18 -7.24 -14.85
CA GLY A 348 -3.39 -7.62 -13.69
C GLY A 348 -2.42 -6.51 -13.32
N ALA A 349 -1.97 -6.48 -12.07
CA ALA A 349 -1.00 -5.47 -11.65
C ALA A 349 -0.09 -5.93 -10.51
N LEU A 350 1.13 -5.41 -10.50
CA LEU A 350 2.00 -5.38 -9.33
C LEU A 350 2.04 -3.94 -8.82
N VAL A 351 1.67 -3.74 -7.57
CA VAL A 351 1.67 -2.43 -6.91
C VAL A 351 2.72 -2.41 -5.81
N LEU A 352 3.75 -1.60 -6.04
CA LEU A 352 4.88 -1.42 -5.14
C LEU A 352 4.80 -0.06 -4.47
N GLY A 353 4.69 -0.05 -3.15
CA GLY A 353 4.67 1.16 -2.34
C GLY A 353 5.96 1.37 -1.58
N ALA A 354 6.63 2.49 -1.80
CA ALA A 354 7.87 2.85 -1.10
C ALA A 354 7.70 2.97 0.41
N LYS A 355 6.49 3.33 0.87
CA LYS A 355 6.10 3.43 2.28
C LYS A 355 5.29 2.23 2.76
N GLY A 356 5.03 1.24 1.89
CA GLY A 356 4.23 0.06 2.22
C GLY A 356 2.74 0.33 2.42
N ASN A 357 2.22 1.47 1.95
CA ASN A 357 0.83 1.90 2.15
C ASN A 357 0.01 2.04 0.86
N GLU A 358 0.58 1.81 -0.32
CA GLU A 358 -0.13 1.93 -1.60
C GLU A 358 -1.32 0.95 -1.72
N TRP A 359 -1.27 -0.18 -1.01
CA TRP A 359 -2.40 -1.10 -0.90
C TRP A 359 -3.65 -0.42 -0.33
N GLN A 360 -3.50 0.62 0.51
CA GLN A 360 -4.63 1.40 1.07
C GLN A 360 -5.38 2.17 -0.01
N ALA A 361 -4.75 2.44 -1.16
CA ALA A 361 -5.42 2.99 -2.33
C ALA A 361 -5.92 1.89 -3.28
N THR A 362 -5.10 0.89 -3.56
CA THR A 362 -5.44 -0.14 -4.55
C THR A 362 -6.54 -1.08 -4.08
N VAL A 363 -6.49 -1.55 -2.83
CA VAL A 363 -7.46 -2.53 -2.31
C VAL A 363 -8.88 -1.95 -2.31
N PRO A 364 -9.17 -0.78 -1.70
CA PRO A 364 -10.53 -0.23 -1.74
C PRO A 364 -11.02 0.08 -3.15
N MET A 365 -10.12 0.47 -4.06
CA MET A 365 -10.45 0.70 -5.47
C MET A 365 -10.88 -0.59 -6.19
N LEU A 366 -10.17 -1.70 -5.98
CA LEU A 366 -10.57 -2.99 -6.56
C LEU A 366 -11.90 -3.48 -6.01
N ARG A 367 -12.11 -3.33 -4.69
CA ARG A 367 -13.42 -3.62 -4.06
C ARG A 367 -14.54 -2.77 -4.66
N HIS A 368 -14.28 -1.48 -4.89
CA HIS A 368 -15.23 -0.56 -5.53
C HIS A 368 -15.66 -1.05 -6.93
N TYR A 369 -14.75 -1.65 -7.68
CA TYR A 369 -15.03 -2.19 -9.02
C TYR A 369 -15.43 -3.66 -9.03
N ASN A 370 -15.76 -4.23 -7.88
CA ASN A 370 -16.11 -5.64 -7.76
C ASN A 370 -14.97 -6.52 -8.31
N ARG A 371 -13.81 -6.45 -7.67
CA ARG A 371 -12.64 -7.29 -7.95
C ARG A 371 -11.96 -7.78 -6.67
N ASP A 372 -12.76 -8.02 -5.62
CA ASP A 372 -12.30 -8.53 -4.33
C ASP A 372 -11.49 -9.84 -4.46
N GLU A 373 -11.95 -10.71 -5.38
CA GLU A 373 -11.36 -12.01 -5.71
C GLU A 373 -9.99 -11.94 -6.42
N ASP A 374 -9.64 -10.78 -6.98
CA ASP A 374 -8.40 -10.59 -7.73
C ASP A 374 -7.26 -10.06 -6.86
N ILE A 375 -7.52 -9.74 -5.59
CA ILE A 375 -6.54 -9.07 -4.72
C ILE A 375 -5.61 -10.11 -4.08
N CYS A 376 -4.30 -9.98 -4.31
CA CYS A 376 -3.25 -10.71 -3.60
C CYS A 376 -2.48 -9.74 -2.71
N LEU A 377 -2.76 -9.71 -1.41
CA LEU A 377 -2.14 -8.77 -0.47
C LEU A 377 -1.03 -9.46 0.32
N LEU A 378 0.21 -9.25 -0.12
CA LEU A 378 1.43 -9.73 0.55
C LEU A 378 1.75 -8.76 1.70
N GLN A 379 1.13 -9.01 2.85
CA GLN A 379 1.24 -8.17 4.04
C GLN A 379 1.99 -8.93 5.13
N THR A 380 3.07 -8.33 5.66
CA THR A 380 3.75 -8.86 6.85
C THR A 380 3.03 -8.43 8.12
N ARG A 381 3.31 -9.13 9.23
CA ARG A 381 2.61 -8.95 10.50
C ARG A 381 2.61 -7.48 10.96
N PRO A 382 1.41 -6.85 11.10
CA PRO A 382 1.30 -5.52 11.71
C PRO A 382 1.81 -5.52 13.16
N SER A 383 2.37 -4.40 13.63
CA SER A 383 2.95 -4.31 14.98
C SER A 383 1.96 -4.59 16.11
N ASN A 384 0.66 -4.40 15.87
CA ASN A 384 -0.44 -4.63 16.80
C ASN A 384 -1.27 -5.86 16.46
N ALA A 385 -0.75 -6.76 15.61
CA ALA A 385 -1.46 -7.97 15.21
C ALA A 385 -1.36 -9.06 16.29
N PRO A 386 -2.46 -9.79 16.52
CA PRO A 386 -2.51 -10.88 17.50
C PRO A 386 -1.67 -12.10 17.10
N ASP A 387 -1.51 -13.01 18.05
CA ASP A 387 -0.78 -14.26 17.85
C ASP A 387 -1.48 -15.22 16.88
N THR A 388 -2.78 -15.07 16.67
CA THR A 388 -3.57 -15.83 15.69
C THR A 388 -3.61 -15.18 14.30
N TRP A 389 -2.95 -14.04 14.10
CA TRP A 389 -2.93 -13.39 12.80
C TRP A 389 -2.15 -14.25 11.80
N THR A 390 -2.73 -14.41 10.61
CA THR A 390 -2.07 -15.05 9.49
C THR A 390 -2.04 -14.09 8.30
N PRO A 391 -1.02 -14.15 7.43
CA PRO A 391 -0.92 -13.28 6.28
C PRO A 391 -2.09 -13.47 5.30
N PRO A 392 -2.64 -12.38 4.73
CA PRO A 392 -3.74 -12.47 3.76
C PRO A 392 -3.39 -13.20 2.47
N ALA A 393 -2.11 -13.20 2.10
CA ALA A 393 -1.56 -13.97 0.99
C ALA A 393 -0.07 -14.20 1.28
N GLN A 394 0.42 -15.36 0.87
CA GLN A 394 1.83 -15.74 0.88
C GLN A 394 2.29 -16.03 -0.55
N PHE A 395 3.54 -15.67 -0.84
CA PHE A 395 4.20 -15.98 -2.10
C PHE A 395 5.70 -16.18 -1.86
N ASN A 396 6.15 -17.40 -2.06
CA ASN A 396 7.56 -17.77 -2.01
C ASN A 396 8.33 -17.19 -3.19
N LEU A 397 9.32 -16.34 -2.90
CA LEU A 397 10.04 -15.57 -3.90
C LEU A 397 10.83 -16.41 -4.91
N ILE A 398 11.13 -17.68 -4.61
CA ILE A 398 11.84 -18.59 -5.52
C ILE A 398 10.95 -19.72 -6.06
N SER A 399 9.64 -19.62 -5.88
CA SER A 399 8.67 -20.63 -6.34
C SER A 399 8.29 -20.52 -7.82
N TYR A 400 8.61 -19.40 -8.50
CA TYR A 400 8.35 -19.29 -9.93
C TYR A 400 9.36 -20.17 -10.70
N HIS A 401 8.90 -21.36 -11.10
CA HIS A 401 9.74 -22.44 -11.63
C HIS A 401 10.28 -22.22 -13.04
N ASP A 402 9.67 -21.31 -13.82
CA ASP A 402 10.11 -21.00 -15.18
C ASP A 402 11.46 -20.25 -15.18
N LEU A 403 11.92 -19.78 -14.01
CA LEU A 403 13.23 -19.15 -13.84
C LEU A 403 14.26 -20.14 -13.24
N PRO A 404 15.39 -20.40 -13.91
CA PRO A 404 16.46 -21.27 -13.41
C PRO A 404 17.13 -20.74 -12.14
N ALA A 405 17.71 -21.65 -11.34
CA ALA A 405 18.39 -21.32 -10.08
C ALA A 405 19.53 -20.28 -10.25
N PRO A 406 20.42 -20.40 -11.26
CA PRO A 406 21.47 -19.40 -11.50
C PRO A 406 20.91 -18.02 -11.81
N THR A 407 19.78 -17.94 -12.52
CA THR A 407 19.13 -16.66 -12.85
C THR A 407 18.51 -16.02 -11.62
N TYR A 408 17.92 -16.81 -10.71
CA TYR A 408 17.50 -16.30 -9.39
C TYR A 408 18.67 -15.74 -8.60
N ALA A 409 19.79 -16.46 -8.55
CA ALA A 409 20.95 -15.98 -7.82
C ALA A 409 21.51 -14.69 -8.40
N GLN A 410 21.57 -14.58 -9.73
CA GLN A 410 21.94 -13.33 -10.40
C GLN A 410 20.97 -12.19 -10.06
N LEU A 411 19.66 -12.47 -10.04
CA LEU A 411 18.64 -11.49 -9.66
C LEU A 411 18.82 -11.00 -8.22
N LEU A 412 19.09 -11.91 -7.28
CA LEU A 412 19.32 -11.59 -5.88
C LEU A 412 20.57 -10.72 -5.69
N ILE A 413 21.67 -11.08 -6.36
CA ILE A 413 22.92 -10.31 -6.32
C ILE A 413 22.78 -8.94 -6.97
N ASN A 414 22.10 -8.85 -8.12
CA ASN A 414 21.82 -7.57 -8.76
C ASN A 414 20.95 -6.66 -7.89
N THR A 415 19.99 -7.26 -7.16
CA THR A 415 19.14 -6.53 -6.21
C THR A 415 19.98 -5.99 -5.05
N TYR A 416 20.83 -6.83 -4.45
CA TYR A 416 21.78 -6.44 -3.41
C TYR A 416 22.69 -5.29 -3.87
N ALA A 417 23.24 -5.40 -5.08
CA ALA A 417 24.10 -4.39 -5.67
C ALA A 417 23.39 -3.03 -5.87
N THR A 418 22.15 -3.08 -6.37
CA THR A 418 21.34 -1.88 -6.64
C THR A 418 21.02 -1.16 -5.34
N ILE A 419 20.61 -1.90 -4.31
CA ILE A 419 20.24 -1.36 -2.99
C ILE A 419 21.47 -0.84 -2.24
N SER A 420 22.61 -1.52 -2.38
CA SER A 420 23.88 -1.12 -1.75
C SER A 420 24.65 -0.05 -2.54
N HIS A 421 24.12 0.41 -3.67
CA HIS A 421 24.78 1.34 -4.59
C HIS A 421 26.20 0.91 -4.99
N LYS A 422 26.40 -0.39 -5.24
CA LYS A 422 27.69 -0.95 -5.71
C LYS A 422 27.85 -0.68 -7.20
N ASP A 423 28.94 -0.02 -7.58
CA ASP A 423 29.26 0.27 -8.99
C ASP A 423 29.67 -0.99 -9.78
N LYS A 424 30.34 -1.94 -9.14
CA LYS A 424 30.84 -3.18 -9.76
C LYS A 424 30.74 -4.37 -8.80
N MET A 425 30.51 -5.55 -9.39
CA MET A 425 30.57 -6.82 -8.68
C MET A 425 32.02 -7.22 -8.47
N ASP A 426 32.37 -7.63 -7.25
CA ASP A 426 33.67 -8.19 -6.93
C ASP A 426 33.69 -9.73 -7.06
N TYR A 427 34.84 -10.34 -6.78
CA TYR A 427 35.00 -11.79 -6.80
C TYR A 427 34.04 -12.49 -5.82
N PHE A 428 33.84 -11.92 -4.63
CA PHE A 428 32.99 -12.51 -3.59
C PHE A 428 31.51 -12.43 -3.97
N ASP A 429 31.08 -11.37 -4.65
CA ASP A 429 29.73 -11.25 -5.19
C ASP A 429 29.45 -12.35 -6.23
N ASN A 430 30.40 -12.62 -7.13
CA ASN A 430 30.26 -13.69 -8.12
C ASN A 430 30.29 -15.09 -7.48
N SER A 431 31.16 -15.32 -6.50
CA SER A 431 31.20 -16.58 -5.76
C SER A 431 29.89 -16.80 -4.97
N ALA A 432 29.41 -15.77 -4.27
CA ALA A 432 28.14 -15.81 -3.56
C ALA A 432 26.95 -16.07 -4.50
N ARG A 433 26.94 -15.47 -5.70
CA ARG A 433 25.95 -15.76 -6.73
C ARG A 433 25.91 -17.24 -7.06
N ASP A 434 27.05 -17.84 -7.37
CA ASP A 434 27.11 -19.24 -7.81
C ASP A 434 26.66 -20.17 -6.66
N GLN A 435 27.11 -19.91 -5.44
CA GLN A 435 26.72 -20.68 -4.25
C GLN A 435 25.22 -20.57 -3.94
N ILE A 436 24.64 -19.36 -3.98
CA ILE A 436 23.19 -19.17 -3.85
C ILE A 436 22.44 -19.97 -4.93
N GLY A 437 22.95 -19.97 -6.16
CA GLY A 437 22.40 -20.76 -7.27
C GLY A 437 22.38 -22.26 -6.97
N TYR A 438 23.49 -22.81 -6.50
CA TYR A 438 23.58 -24.21 -6.10
C TYR A 438 22.70 -24.55 -4.89
N GLY A 439 22.60 -23.63 -3.92
CA GLY A 439 21.70 -23.79 -2.78
C GLY A 439 20.24 -23.90 -3.19
N ILE A 440 19.77 -23.00 -4.06
CA ILE A 440 18.40 -23.06 -4.61
C ILE A 440 18.17 -24.36 -5.38
N GLU A 441 19.15 -24.76 -6.20
CA GLU A 441 19.08 -25.98 -7.00
C GLU A 441 19.02 -27.26 -6.14
N LEU A 442 19.83 -27.31 -5.07
CA LEU A 442 19.81 -28.39 -4.08
C LEU A 442 18.43 -28.54 -3.46
N LEU A 443 17.84 -27.44 -2.95
CA LEU A 443 16.52 -27.47 -2.31
C LEU A 443 15.42 -27.91 -3.29
N ARG A 444 15.45 -27.39 -4.52
CA ARG A 444 14.50 -27.79 -5.57
C ARG A 444 14.62 -29.26 -5.93
N ALA A 445 15.84 -29.79 -6.04
CA ALA A 445 16.09 -31.19 -6.34
C ALA A 445 15.63 -32.11 -5.20
N ILE A 446 15.92 -31.76 -3.95
CA ILE A 446 15.45 -32.47 -2.75
C ILE A 446 13.92 -32.57 -2.75
N THR A 447 13.23 -31.43 -2.93
CA THR A 447 11.76 -31.37 -2.94
C THR A 447 11.16 -32.26 -4.02
N GLN A 448 11.76 -32.25 -5.22
CA GLN A 448 11.33 -33.08 -6.33
C GLN A 448 11.51 -34.58 -6.03
N ASP A 449 12.64 -34.97 -5.44
CA ASP A 449 12.93 -36.37 -5.12
C ASP A 449 12.10 -36.89 -3.94
N GLN A 450 11.85 -36.07 -2.92
CA GLN A 450 10.86 -36.35 -1.87
C GLN A 450 9.48 -36.65 -2.49
N GLY A 451 9.06 -35.87 -3.49
CA GLY A 451 7.84 -36.15 -4.25
C GLY A 451 7.88 -37.48 -5.00
N ARG A 452 9.01 -37.85 -5.61
CA ARG A 452 9.18 -39.12 -6.34
C ARG A 452 9.13 -40.35 -5.43
N ILE A 453 9.69 -40.26 -4.23
CA ILE A 453 9.73 -41.38 -3.27
C ILE A 453 8.48 -41.43 -2.36
N GLY A 454 7.50 -40.55 -2.59
CA GLY A 454 6.21 -40.59 -1.91
C GLY A 454 6.16 -39.90 -0.55
N VAL A 455 7.09 -38.99 -0.23
CA VAL A 455 6.97 -38.14 0.97
C VAL A 455 5.70 -37.29 0.84
N PRO A 456 4.83 -37.23 1.87
CA PRO A 456 3.64 -36.39 1.88
C PRO A 456 3.97 -34.92 1.60
N GLU A 457 3.13 -34.20 0.85
CA GLU A 457 3.42 -32.84 0.39
C GLU A 457 3.64 -31.84 1.53
N ASP A 458 2.93 -32.01 2.64
CA ASP A 458 3.07 -31.26 3.90
C ASP A 458 4.38 -31.52 4.64
N GLN A 459 5.07 -32.63 4.34
CA GLN A 459 6.36 -33.02 4.93
C GLN A 459 7.53 -32.77 3.98
N ARG A 460 7.27 -32.29 2.75
CA ARG A 460 8.34 -31.96 1.79
C ARG A 460 9.03 -30.67 2.21
N VAL A 461 10.32 -30.61 1.93
CA VAL A 461 11.08 -29.36 2.00
C VAL A 461 10.42 -28.34 1.08
N ILE A 462 10.24 -27.13 1.59
CA ILE A 462 9.79 -25.99 0.80
C ILE A 462 11.04 -25.18 0.43
N PRO A 463 11.48 -25.17 -0.84
CA PRO A 463 12.64 -24.37 -1.23
C PRO A 463 12.38 -22.90 -0.96
N ASN A 464 13.20 -22.27 -0.11
CA ASN A 464 13.01 -20.86 0.23
C ASN A 464 14.33 -20.16 0.59
N LEU A 465 14.33 -18.82 0.55
CA LEU A 465 15.53 -18.01 0.73
C LEU A 465 16.09 -18.06 2.15
N LYS A 466 15.24 -18.21 3.18
CA LYS A 466 15.67 -18.39 4.56
C LYS A 466 16.47 -19.69 4.71
N LEU A 467 15.96 -20.79 4.16
CA LEU A 467 16.64 -22.09 4.19
C LEU A 467 17.95 -22.06 3.39
N VAL A 468 18.00 -21.36 2.25
CA VAL A 468 19.28 -21.13 1.53
C VAL A 468 20.28 -20.39 2.42
N CYS A 469 19.85 -19.38 3.19
CA CYS A 469 20.74 -18.69 4.13
C CYS A 469 21.26 -19.63 5.22
N GLU A 470 20.37 -20.45 5.79
CA GLU A 470 20.70 -21.37 6.89
C GLU A 470 21.74 -22.41 6.50
N ILE A 471 21.61 -23.01 5.29
CA ILE A 471 22.55 -24.03 4.82
C ILE A 471 23.95 -23.49 4.55
N PHE A 472 24.13 -22.18 4.35
CA PHE A 472 25.46 -21.55 4.20
C PHE A 472 25.99 -20.91 5.49
N THR A 473 25.17 -20.84 6.54
CA THR A 473 25.51 -20.16 7.80
C THR A 473 26.43 -20.99 8.69
N SER A 474 26.28 -22.31 8.70
CA SER A 474 27.10 -23.23 9.50
C SER A 474 27.14 -24.61 8.85
N LEU A 475 28.31 -25.26 8.87
CA LEU A 475 28.47 -26.62 8.38
C LEU A 475 27.60 -27.59 9.19
N ASN A 476 27.40 -27.31 10.49
CA ASN A 476 26.51 -28.10 11.32
C ASN A 476 25.04 -27.99 10.86
N ASN A 477 24.58 -26.79 10.51
CA ASN A 477 23.23 -26.57 9.99
C ASN A 477 23.04 -27.29 8.65
N TYR A 478 24.02 -27.20 7.75
CA TYR A 478 24.02 -27.93 6.48
C TYR A 478 23.91 -29.45 6.69
N ASN A 479 24.77 -30.02 7.54
CA ASN A 479 24.76 -31.45 7.82
C ASN A 479 23.46 -31.90 8.51
N THR A 480 22.97 -31.12 9.48
CA THR A 480 21.71 -31.40 10.17
C THR A 480 20.53 -31.39 9.20
N PHE A 481 20.46 -30.38 8.32
CA PHE A 481 19.45 -30.30 7.27
C PHE A 481 19.45 -31.54 6.35
N LEU A 482 20.63 -32.02 5.93
CA LEU A 482 20.72 -33.21 5.07
C LEU A 482 20.31 -34.51 5.78
N LEU A 483 20.43 -34.56 7.10
CA LEU A 483 19.99 -35.72 7.89
C LEU A 483 18.47 -35.74 8.07
N ASP A 484 17.85 -34.56 8.18
CA ASP A 484 16.43 -34.36 8.50
C ASP A 484 15.53 -34.13 7.27
N LEU A 485 15.59 -35.03 6.27
CA LEU A 485 14.80 -34.92 5.02
C LEU A 485 13.57 -35.85 4.97
N GLY A 486 13.07 -36.32 6.11
CA GLY A 486 11.77 -37.00 6.21
C GLY A 486 11.69 -38.40 5.55
N ALA A 487 12.81 -39.12 5.40
CA ALA A 487 12.83 -40.49 4.89
C ALA A 487 13.73 -41.40 5.75
N ALA A 488 13.27 -42.62 6.04
CA ALA A 488 14.05 -43.59 6.82
C ALA A 488 15.42 -43.84 6.16
N PRO A 489 16.55 -43.62 6.87
CA PRO A 489 17.88 -43.82 6.31
C PRO A 489 18.07 -45.28 5.86
N ARG A 490 18.66 -45.48 4.70
CA ARG A 490 19.12 -46.81 4.26
C ARG A 490 20.51 -47.08 4.81
N GLU A 491 20.69 -48.27 5.37
CA GLU A 491 21.99 -48.73 5.85
C GLU A 491 22.78 -49.34 4.70
N ILE A 492 23.94 -48.74 4.39
CA ILE A 492 24.84 -49.20 3.33
C ILE A 492 26.19 -49.55 3.97
N PRO A 493 26.70 -50.78 3.76
CA PRO A 493 28.05 -51.14 4.19
C PRO A 493 29.09 -50.32 3.41
N GLU A 494 29.93 -49.58 4.12
CA GLU A 494 31.07 -48.85 3.55
C GLU A 494 32.37 -49.49 4.06
N THR A 495 33.15 -50.02 3.13
CA THR A 495 34.46 -50.61 3.41
C THR A 495 35.53 -49.52 3.37
N TYR A 496 36.35 -49.43 4.42
CA TYR A 496 37.45 -48.47 4.50
C TYR A 496 38.72 -49.16 5.03
N ILE A 497 39.86 -48.58 4.69
CA ILE A 497 41.16 -49.08 5.14
C ILE A 497 41.60 -48.29 6.38
N ASP A 498 41.80 -49.00 7.48
CA ASP A 498 42.34 -48.46 8.72
C ASP A 498 43.80 -48.91 8.90
N ASN A 499 44.65 -48.04 9.44
CA ASN A 499 46.03 -48.39 9.74
C ASN A 499 46.12 -48.66 11.24
N GLU A 500 45.93 -49.91 11.63
CA GLU A 500 46.00 -50.30 13.03
C GLU A 500 47.46 -50.43 13.48
N LYS A 501 47.80 -49.73 14.57
CA LYS A 501 49.11 -49.83 15.20
C LYS A 501 49.21 -51.16 15.94
N GLN A 502 50.13 -52.00 15.51
CA GLN A 502 50.43 -53.29 16.10
C GLN A 502 51.22 -53.12 17.42
N PRO A 503 51.23 -54.13 18.30
CA PRO A 503 51.98 -54.10 19.55
C PRO A 503 53.50 -53.88 19.37
N ASP A 504 54.05 -54.22 18.20
CA ASP A 504 55.45 -54.04 17.82
C ASP A 504 55.78 -52.63 17.28
N GLY A 505 54.78 -51.73 17.23
CA GLY A 505 54.92 -50.36 16.73
C GLY A 505 54.75 -50.20 15.21
N THR A 506 54.55 -51.29 14.47
CA THR A 506 54.27 -51.25 13.02
C THR A 506 52.79 -50.94 12.74
N TYR A 507 52.47 -50.46 11.53
CA TYR A 507 51.07 -50.22 11.12
C TYR A 507 50.63 -51.28 10.12
N LYS A 508 49.52 -51.96 10.40
CA LYS A 508 48.90 -52.92 9.49
C LYS A 508 47.68 -52.29 8.83
N ARG A 509 47.62 -52.34 7.50
CA ARG A 509 46.39 -52.02 6.76
C ARG A 509 45.35 -53.11 7.06
N VAL A 510 44.26 -52.73 7.70
CA VAL A 510 43.12 -53.59 8.00
C VAL A 510 41.90 -53.04 7.28
N GLU A 511 41.22 -53.90 6.54
CA GLU A 511 39.96 -53.55 5.90
C GLU A 511 38.83 -53.67 6.94
N LYS A 512 38.15 -52.56 7.21
CA LYS A 512 37.02 -52.48 8.14
C LYS A 512 35.75 -52.10 7.40
N THR A 513 34.62 -52.62 7.86
CA THR A 513 33.30 -52.27 7.32
C THR A 513 32.53 -51.48 8.37
N ARG A 514 32.04 -50.29 8.00
CA ARG A 514 31.09 -49.52 8.82
C ARG A 514 29.74 -49.42 8.13
N VAL A 515 28.67 -49.34 8.90
CA VAL A 515 27.33 -49.09 8.34
C VAL A 515 27.13 -47.59 8.19
N LYS A 516 27.02 -47.11 6.95
CA LYS A 516 26.72 -45.72 6.63
C LYS A 516 25.22 -45.58 6.40
N LYS A 517 24.56 -44.78 7.22
CA LYS A 517 23.16 -44.40 7.04
C LYS A 517 23.08 -43.32 5.96
N ILE A 518 22.51 -43.64 4.80
CA ILE A 518 22.28 -42.68 3.70
C ILE A 518 20.79 -42.44 3.57
N ASN A 519 20.39 -41.17 3.60
CA ASN A 519 19.01 -40.79 3.32
C ASN A 519 18.70 -41.07 1.83
N PRO A 520 17.67 -41.87 1.50
CA PRO A 520 17.35 -42.24 0.12
C PRO A 520 17.01 -41.03 -0.77
N VAL A 521 16.64 -39.87 -0.20
CA VAL A 521 16.45 -38.62 -0.96
C VAL A 521 17.76 -38.19 -1.63
N LEU A 522 18.93 -38.45 -1.01
CA LEU A 522 20.22 -37.94 -1.46
C LEU A 522 20.87 -38.72 -2.61
N THR A 523 20.20 -39.74 -3.17
CA THR A 523 20.81 -40.65 -4.17
C THR A 523 20.74 -40.14 -5.60
N SER A 524 20.01 -39.05 -5.85
CA SER A 524 19.82 -38.48 -7.18
C SER A 524 21.07 -37.78 -7.71
N SER A 525 21.35 -37.95 -9.02
CA SER A 525 22.49 -37.33 -9.69
C SER A 525 22.45 -35.80 -9.63
N ARG A 526 21.24 -35.21 -9.64
CA ARG A 526 21.03 -33.76 -9.53
C ARG A 526 21.42 -33.23 -8.15
N ILE A 527 21.04 -33.94 -7.09
CA ILE A 527 21.41 -33.61 -5.72
C ILE A 527 22.92 -33.80 -5.52
N ALA A 528 23.48 -34.90 -6.01
CA ALA A 528 24.92 -35.17 -5.92
C ALA A 528 25.75 -34.09 -6.62
N ALA A 529 25.31 -33.60 -7.79
CA ALA A 529 25.97 -32.51 -8.50
C ALA A 529 25.93 -31.20 -7.71
N ALA A 530 24.75 -30.77 -7.23
CA ALA A 530 24.65 -29.54 -6.43
C ALA A 530 25.46 -29.62 -5.13
N ARG A 531 25.43 -30.79 -4.45
CA ARG A 531 26.23 -31.03 -3.25
C ARG A 531 27.73 -30.98 -3.53
N LYS A 532 28.20 -31.57 -4.63
CA LYS A 532 29.61 -31.51 -5.01
C LYS A 532 30.10 -30.07 -5.14
N GLU A 533 29.31 -29.21 -5.77
CA GLU A 533 29.65 -27.80 -5.94
C GLU A 533 29.62 -27.02 -4.61
N ILE A 534 28.71 -27.33 -3.69
CA ILE A 534 28.64 -26.70 -2.36
C ILE A 534 29.76 -27.21 -1.44
N GLU A 535 29.94 -28.52 -1.33
CA GLU A 535 30.91 -29.16 -0.44
C GLU A 535 32.35 -28.89 -0.90
N GLY A 536 32.62 -28.98 -2.21
CA GLY A 536 33.93 -28.68 -2.77
C GLY A 536 34.17 -27.18 -2.99
N GLY A 537 33.15 -26.44 -3.43
CA GLY A 537 33.30 -25.05 -3.89
C GLY A 537 32.99 -23.97 -2.85
N TYR A 538 32.32 -24.30 -1.74
CA TYR A 538 32.11 -23.38 -0.61
C TYR A 538 32.77 -23.89 0.67
N TRP A 539 32.41 -25.09 1.13
CA TRP A 539 32.98 -25.66 2.35
C TRP A 539 34.44 -26.08 2.21
N GLY A 540 34.92 -26.27 0.97
CA GLY A 540 36.32 -26.52 0.66
C GLY A 540 37.19 -25.26 0.49
N LEU A 541 36.61 -24.05 0.58
CA LEU A 541 37.38 -22.81 0.48
C LEU A 541 38.29 -22.59 1.70
N ALA A 542 39.35 -21.80 1.51
CA ALA A 542 40.18 -21.36 2.63
C ALA A 542 39.33 -20.54 3.64
N PRO A 543 39.54 -20.69 4.97
CA PRO A 543 38.65 -20.11 5.98
C PRO A 543 38.37 -18.60 5.81
N GLU A 544 39.38 -17.80 5.48
CA GLU A 544 39.22 -16.34 5.27
C GLU A 544 38.36 -16.00 4.04
N THR A 545 38.57 -16.75 2.95
CA THR A 545 37.80 -16.59 1.71
C THR A 545 36.36 -17.04 1.94
N GLN A 546 36.18 -18.17 2.61
CA GLN A 546 34.87 -18.70 2.99
C GLN A 546 34.09 -17.71 3.85
N GLN A 547 34.74 -17.10 4.87
CA GLN A 547 34.11 -16.11 5.73
C GLN A 547 33.67 -14.86 4.95
N SER A 548 34.45 -14.44 3.95
CA SER A 548 34.12 -13.31 3.07
C SER A 548 32.91 -13.62 2.19
N VAL A 549 32.88 -14.80 1.55
CA VAL A 549 31.74 -15.26 0.74
C VAL A 549 30.50 -15.44 1.61
N MET A 550 30.63 -16.02 2.82
CA MET A 550 29.55 -16.14 3.80
C MET A 550 28.97 -14.77 4.17
N GLY A 551 29.83 -13.77 4.39
CA GLY A 551 29.42 -12.40 4.65
C GLY A 551 28.54 -11.84 3.52
N THR A 552 28.95 -12.03 2.27
CA THR A 552 28.17 -11.61 1.10
C THR A 552 26.84 -12.37 0.99
N ILE A 553 26.83 -13.70 1.14
CA ILE A 553 25.60 -14.51 1.12
C ILE A 553 24.63 -14.03 2.20
N ARG A 554 25.11 -13.77 3.43
CA ARG A 554 24.28 -13.23 4.51
C ARG A 554 23.74 -11.86 4.16
N ASN A 555 24.55 -10.93 3.65
CA ASN A 555 24.07 -9.61 3.27
C ASN A 555 22.96 -9.65 2.21
N VAL A 556 23.01 -10.63 1.30
CA VAL A 556 21.99 -10.85 0.28
C VAL A 556 20.72 -11.48 0.84
N LEU A 557 20.84 -12.45 1.76
CA LEU A 557 19.71 -13.30 2.18
C LEU A 557 19.10 -12.98 3.55
N VAL A 558 19.83 -12.34 4.47
CA VAL A 558 19.33 -11.88 5.78
C VAL A 558 18.04 -11.04 5.67
N PRO A 559 17.83 -10.21 4.63
CA PRO A 559 16.54 -9.53 4.47
C PRO A 559 15.30 -10.45 4.45
N PHE A 560 15.47 -11.77 4.23
CA PHE A 560 14.38 -12.74 4.17
C PHE A 560 14.30 -13.66 5.39
N THR A 561 15.20 -13.54 6.38
CA THR A 561 15.26 -14.45 7.53
C THR A 561 14.39 -14.01 8.71
N GLU A 562 14.01 -12.73 8.77
CA GLU A 562 13.08 -12.19 9.78
C GLU A 562 11.76 -12.94 9.77
N ALA A 563 11.28 -13.39 10.94
CA ALA A 563 10.10 -14.27 11.04
C ALA A 563 8.87 -13.72 10.29
N ASP A 564 8.50 -12.46 10.54
CA ASP A 564 7.35 -11.79 9.87
C ASP A 564 7.51 -11.70 8.33
N VAL A 565 8.75 -11.67 7.83
CA VAL A 565 9.05 -11.58 6.39
C VAL A 565 9.08 -12.97 5.78
N ALA A 566 9.75 -13.92 6.45
CA ALA A 566 9.83 -15.32 6.05
C ALA A 566 8.43 -15.94 5.94
N GLU A 567 7.55 -15.66 6.91
CA GLU A 567 6.15 -16.13 6.91
C GLU A 567 5.41 -15.78 5.61
N VAL A 568 5.68 -14.61 5.02
CA VAL A 568 4.99 -14.16 3.80
C VAL A 568 5.72 -14.58 2.52
N PHE A 569 7.06 -14.57 2.55
CA PHE A 569 7.89 -14.63 1.35
C PHE A 569 8.77 -15.88 1.20
N CYS A 570 8.78 -16.75 2.22
CA CYS A 570 9.57 -17.99 2.24
C CYS A 570 8.74 -19.25 2.52
N GLU A 571 7.47 -19.12 2.93
CA GLU A 571 6.60 -20.27 3.18
C GLU A 571 5.97 -20.84 1.88
N THR A 572 4.74 -21.37 1.97
CA THR A 572 3.99 -21.85 0.81
C THR A 572 3.37 -20.71 -0.01
N ASN A 573 2.80 -21.05 -1.16
CA ASN A 573 2.10 -20.11 -2.03
C ASN A 573 0.59 -20.18 -1.82
N THR A 574 -0.03 -19.01 -1.68
CA THR A 574 -1.50 -18.87 -1.72
C THR A 574 -2.05 -18.61 -3.12
N PHE A 575 -1.19 -18.21 -4.07
CA PHE A 575 -1.51 -17.98 -5.47
C PHE A 575 -0.26 -18.22 -6.35
N ASP A 576 -0.44 -18.51 -7.64
CA ASP A 576 0.66 -18.53 -8.61
C ASP A 576 0.88 -17.12 -9.19
N LEU A 577 2.14 -16.66 -9.25
CA LEU A 577 2.49 -15.35 -9.79
C LEU A 577 1.98 -15.13 -11.23
N ARG A 578 1.89 -16.20 -12.03
CA ARG A 578 1.36 -16.18 -13.40
C ARG A 578 -0.11 -15.78 -13.45
N GLU A 579 -0.86 -15.91 -12.36
CA GLU A 579 -2.25 -15.46 -12.30
C GLU A 579 -2.41 -13.93 -12.48
N ILE A 580 -1.32 -13.16 -12.49
CA ILE A 580 -1.34 -11.77 -12.98
C ILE A 580 -1.84 -11.69 -14.45
N GLU A 581 -1.64 -12.74 -15.26
CA GLU A 581 -2.19 -12.93 -16.61
C GLU A 581 -3.70 -13.16 -16.62
N SER A 582 -4.24 -13.66 -15.52
CA SER A 582 -5.67 -13.87 -15.32
C SER A 582 -6.32 -12.68 -14.60
N GLY A 583 -5.58 -11.61 -14.36
CA GLY A 583 -6.05 -10.36 -13.78
C GLY A 583 -5.73 -10.17 -12.30
N LYS A 584 -4.98 -11.04 -11.63
CA LYS A 584 -4.61 -10.81 -10.22
C LYS A 584 -3.86 -9.48 -10.04
N VAL A 585 -4.12 -8.83 -8.91
CA VAL A 585 -3.45 -7.60 -8.49
C VAL A 585 -2.70 -7.85 -7.19
N ILE A 586 -1.38 -7.82 -7.28
CA ILE A 586 -0.45 -8.11 -6.20
C ILE A 586 -0.06 -6.78 -5.54
N CYS A 587 -0.26 -6.68 -4.24
CA CYS A 587 0.08 -5.52 -3.43
C CYS A 587 1.06 -5.92 -2.33
N VAL A 588 2.16 -5.19 -2.19
CA VAL A 588 3.13 -5.39 -1.10
C VAL A 588 2.86 -4.40 0.03
N ALA A 589 2.66 -4.92 1.24
CA ALA A 589 2.32 -4.15 2.43
C ALA A 589 3.26 -4.51 3.59
N MET A 590 4.41 -3.82 3.67
CA MET A 590 5.39 -4.02 4.73
C MET A 590 5.54 -2.74 5.55
N PRO A 591 5.53 -2.80 6.90
CA PRO A 591 5.64 -1.65 7.78
C PRO A 591 7.01 -0.95 7.65
N PRO A 592 7.16 0.29 8.16
CA PRO A 592 8.43 1.03 8.09
C PRO A 592 9.64 0.30 8.70
N LYS A 593 9.43 -0.55 9.72
CA LYS A 593 10.50 -1.38 10.32
C LYS A 593 11.20 -2.29 9.30
N TYR A 594 10.50 -2.68 8.23
CA TYR A 594 11.02 -3.54 7.17
C TYR A 594 11.31 -2.76 5.88
N SER A 595 11.83 -1.54 6.01
CA SER A 595 12.06 -0.65 4.86
C SER A 595 13.05 -1.25 3.86
N VAL A 596 14.15 -1.85 4.33
CA VAL A 596 15.17 -2.50 3.48
C VAL A 596 14.61 -3.74 2.82
N GLN A 597 14.01 -4.65 3.59
CA GLN A 597 13.40 -5.90 3.11
C GLN A 597 12.34 -5.62 2.04
N ARG A 598 11.56 -4.54 2.20
CA ARG A 598 10.58 -4.10 1.20
C ARG A 598 11.22 -3.73 -0.14
N GLN A 599 12.42 -3.14 -0.15
CA GLN A 599 13.14 -2.85 -1.40
C GLN A 599 13.60 -4.13 -2.09
N TYR A 600 14.13 -5.09 -1.32
CA TYR A 600 14.52 -6.41 -1.86
C TYR A 600 13.33 -7.13 -2.48
N VAL A 601 12.27 -7.33 -1.69
CA VAL A 601 11.04 -7.99 -2.13
C VAL A 601 10.44 -7.29 -3.35
N GLY A 602 10.30 -5.96 -3.30
CA GLY A 602 9.69 -5.19 -4.38
C GLY A 602 10.47 -5.29 -5.69
N THR A 603 11.79 -5.21 -5.62
CA THR A 603 12.66 -5.35 -6.79
C THR A 603 12.59 -6.77 -7.36
N ILE A 604 12.67 -7.81 -6.53
CA ILE A 604 12.57 -9.21 -6.99
C ILE A 604 11.21 -9.46 -7.66
N LEU A 605 10.11 -9.08 -7.03
CA LEU A 605 8.76 -9.25 -7.59
C LEU A 605 8.59 -8.50 -8.93
N LYS A 606 9.12 -7.28 -9.04
CA LYS A 606 9.12 -6.52 -10.29
C LYS A 606 9.82 -7.29 -11.41
N ASN A 607 11.02 -7.81 -11.13
CA ASN A 607 11.79 -8.58 -12.10
C ASN A 607 11.05 -9.86 -12.51
N LEU A 608 10.45 -10.59 -11.57
CA LEU A 608 9.65 -11.78 -11.88
C LEU A 608 8.44 -11.46 -12.76
N VAL A 609 7.73 -10.36 -12.46
CA VAL A 609 6.61 -9.89 -13.30
C VAL A 609 7.08 -9.46 -14.68
N PHE A 610 8.25 -8.82 -14.78
CA PHE A 610 8.86 -8.51 -16.08
C PHE A 610 9.27 -9.77 -16.84
N THR A 611 9.76 -10.82 -16.18
CA THR A 611 9.97 -12.12 -16.81
C THR A 611 8.66 -12.68 -17.37
N ILE A 612 7.57 -12.64 -16.61
CA ILE A 612 6.24 -13.06 -17.09
C ILE A 612 5.82 -12.25 -18.33
N ILE A 613 5.98 -10.92 -18.29
CA ILE A 613 5.66 -10.05 -19.44
C ILE A 613 6.54 -10.42 -20.65
N ASN A 614 7.84 -10.61 -20.46
CA ASN A 614 8.75 -10.96 -21.53
C ASN A 614 8.42 -12.31 -22.16
N ASN A 615 8.04 -13.31 -21.35
CA ASN A 615 7.63 -14.63 -21.86
C ASN A 615 6.38 -14.55 -22.76
N ARG A 616 5.51 -13.53 -22.59
CA ARG A 616 4.38 -13.30 -23.50
C ARG A 616 4.82 -12.86 -24.88
N PHE A 617 5.96 -12.19 -24.99
CA PHE A 617 6.50 -11.74 -26.27
C PHE A 617 6.87 -12.91 -27.19
N ASP A 618 7.23 -14.06 -26.60
CA ASP A 618 7.61 -15.26 -27.36
C ASP A 618 6.39 -16.02 -27.94
N LEU A 619 5.16 -15.63 -27.57
CA LEU A 619 3.94 -16.18 -28.13
C LEU A 619 3.80 -15.73 -29.60
N SER A 620 3.60 -16.67 -30.53
CA SER A 620 3.51 -16.34 -31.95
C SER A 620 2.17 -15.68 -32.30
N GLU A 621 2.22 -14.60 -33.10
CA GLU A 621 1.05 -13.99 -33.74
C GLU A 621 0.56 -14.75 -34.98
N GLY A 622 1.28 -15.78 -35.45
CA GLY A 622 1.00 -16.47 -36.71
C GLY A 622 1.67 -15.89 -37.95
N GLY A 623 2.55 -14.89 -37.80
CA GLY A 623 3.19 -14.15 -38.91
C GLY A 623 4.66 -14.51 -39.17
N ASP A 624 5.27 -15.34 -38.32
CA ASP A 624 6.68 -15.73 -38.34
C ASP A 624 6.90 -17.19 -38.77
N GLY A 625 5.88 -17.80 -39.38
CA GLY A 625 5.89 -19.22 -39.77
C GLY A 625 5.51 -20.20 -38.65
N ARG A 626 5.36 -19.74 -37.40
CA ARG A 626 4.77 -20.53 -36.30
C ARG A 626 3.24 -20.36 -36.29
N PRO A 627 2.45 -21.34 -35.82
CA PRO A 627 1.01 -21.19 -35.70
C PRO A 627 0.66 -20.12 -34.64
N PRO A 628 -0.38 -19.30 -34.86
CA PRO A 628 -0.79 -18.28 -33.90
C PRO A 628 -1.21 -18.89 -32.57
N ASP A 629 -0.64 -18.42 -31.47
CA ASP A 629 -1.05 -18.83 -30.13
C ASP A 629 -2.34 -18.06 -29.73
N PRO A 630 -3.44 -18.74 -29.40
CA PRO A 630 -4.67 -18.07 -28.95
C PRO A 630 -4.46 -17.13 -27.76
N ARG A 631 -3.52 -17.45 -26.86
CA ARG A 631 -3.18 -16.62 -25.69
C ARG A 631 -2.64 -15.25 -26.09
N TRP A 632 -1.98 -15.16 -27.24
CA TRP A 632 -1.50 -13.88 -27.75
C TRP A 632 -2.68 -12.93 -27.96
N LYS A 633 -3.67 -13.31 -28.78
CA LYS A 633 -4.80 -12.43 -29.13
C LYS A 633 -5.65 -12.03 -27.92
N TYR A 634 -5.72 -12.89 -26.91
CA TYR A 634 -6.62 -12.74 -25.77
C TYR A 634 -5.92 -12.38 -24.45
N ARG A 635 -4.65 -11.94 -24.51
CA ARG A 635 -3.89 -11.49 -23.34
C ARG A 635 -4.48 -10.23 -22.69
N ASN A 636 -4.42 -10.19 -21.36
CA ASN A 636 -4.78 -9.01 -20.59
C ASN A 636 -3.66 -7.95 -20.60
N LEU A 637 -3.97 -6.77 -20.07
CA LEU A 637 -2.96 -5.76 -19.73
C LEU A 637 -2.30 -6.14 -18.39
N VAL A 638 -0.98 -6.06 -18.29
CA VAL A 638 -0.27 -6.13 -17.00
C VAL A 638 0.50 -4.86 -16.69
N ILE A 639 0.30 -4.36 -15.48
CA ILE A 639 0.79 -3.07 -15.02
C ILE A 639 1.75 -3.27 -13.86
N VAL A 640 2.93 -2.67 -13.92
CA VAL A 640 3.78 -2.43 -12.74
C VAL A 640 3.59 -0.98 -12.34
N ASP A 641 2.98 -0.75 -11.17
CA ASP A 641 2.78 0.59 -10.58
C ASP A 641 3.76 0.70 -9.41
N SER A 642 4.74 1.61 -9.52
CA SER A 642 5.79 1.77 -8.51
C SER A 642 5.79 3.20 -7.95
N ASP A 643 5.48 3.34 -6.67
CA ASP A 643 5.77 4.56 -5.92
C ASP A 643 7.25 4.63 -5.55
N GLU A 644 7.81 5.85 -5.50
CA GLU A 644 9.24 6.14 -5.43
C GLU A 644 10.08 5.17 -6.31
N HIS A 645 9.77 5.13 -7.61
CA HIS A 645 10.35 4.23 -8.60
C HIS A 645 11.88 4.19 -8.58
N GLN A 646 12.57 5.23 -8.11
CA GLN A 646 14.03 5.21 -7.93
C GLN A 646 14.54 4.11 -6.99
N ILE A 647 13.68 3.51 -6.17
CA ILE A 647 14.02 2.41 -5.26
C ILE A 647 14.07 1.08 -6.00
N SER A 648 13.11 0.84 -6.92
CA SER A 648 12.98 -0.43 -7.66
C SER A 648 13.50 -0.33 -9.10
N ALA A 649 13.97 0.87 -9.51
CA ALA A 649 14.51 1.15 -10.82
C ALA A 649 15.74 0.29 -11.11
N GLY A 650 15.81 -0.28 -12.31
CA GLY A 650 16.91 -1.14 -12.72
C GLY A 650 16.96 -1.32 -14.23
N LYS A 651 17.97 -2.05 -14.72
CA LYS A 651 18.22 -2.22 -16.17
C LYS A 651 17.05 -2.84 -16.94
N GLU A 652 16.22 -3.65 -16.29
CA GLU A 652 15.04 -4.24 -16.96
C GLU A 652 14.03 -3.17 -17.44
N ASP A 653 14.07 -1.96 -16.87
CA ASP A 653 13.24 -0.84 -17.32
C ASP A 653 13.61 -0.36 -18.75
N GLU A 654 14.76 -0.76 -19.29
CA GLU A 654 15.21 -0.43 -20.65
C GLU A 654 14.37 -1.12 -21.74
N ARG A 655 13.82 -2.31 -21.47
CA ARG A 655 13.15 -3.18 -22.46
C ARG A 655 11.71 -2.76 -22.77
N VAL A 656 11.44 -1.46 -22.80
CA VAL A 656 10.07 -0.92 -22.93
C VAL A 656 9.38 -1.33 -24.23
N ASP A 657 10.12 -1.52 -25.33
CA ASP A 657 9.52 -1.97 -26.58
C ASP A 657 8.96 -3.39 -26.54
N ILE A 658 9.65 -4.29 -25.83
CA ILE A 658 9.21 -5.67 -25.62
C ILE A 658 8.04 -5.68 -24.64
N ILE A 659 8.18 -4.96 -23.52
CA ILE A 659 7.11 -4.79 -22.52
C ILE A 659 5.83 -4.27 -23.19
N ARG A 660 5.95 -3.25 -24.04
CA ARG A 660 4.82 -2.65 -24.76
C ARG A 660 4.14 -3.66 -25.70
N GLN A 661 4.91 -4.41 -26.49
CA GLN A 661 4.36 -5.39 -27.43
C GLN A 661 3.68 -6.56 -26.71
N ALA A 662 4.17 -6.93 -25.52
CA ALA A 662 3.60 -7.94 -24.65
C ALA A 662 2.33 -7.50 -23.88
N ASN A 663 1.77 -6.30 -24.15
CA ASN A 663 0.71 -5.67 -23.34
C ASN A 663 1.10 -5.51 -21.85
N GLY A 664 2.39 -5.31 -21.59
CA GLY A 664 2.92 -4.86 -20.30
C GLY A 664 3.07 -3.34 -20.25
N THR A 665 3.14 -2.78 -19.05
CA THR A 665 3.51 -1.37 -18.87
C THR A 665 4.05 -1.07 -17.48
N LEU A 666 4.90 -0.05 -17.39
CA LEU A 666 5.46 0.48 -16.15
C LEU A 666 4.97 1.92 -15.94
N TYR A 667 4.39 2.19 -14.77
CA TYR A 667 4.14 3.52 -14.28
C TYR A 667 4.94 3.77 -13.01
N GLY A 668 5.94 4.66 -13.11
CA GLY A 668 6.80 5.03 -11.99
C GLY A 668 6.45 6.42 -11.47
N ALA A 669 6.16 6.53 -10.17
CA ALA A 669 6.08 7.80 -9.48
C ALA A 669 7.41 8.11 -8.78
N SER A 670 7.91 9.33 -8.86
CA SER A 670 9.10 9.78 -8.14
C SER A 670 8.93 11.20 -7.60
N GLN A 671 9.81 11.64 -6.71
CA GLN A 671 9.84 13.05 -6.30
C GLN A 671 10.42 13.95 -7.40
N THR A 672 11.51 13.51 -8.03
CA THR A 672 12.20 14.23 -9.10
C THR A 672 12.72 13.25 -10.17
N ARG A 673 12.98 13.74 -11.38
CA ARG A 673 13.67 12.94 -12.41
C ARG A 673 15.14 12.68 -12.07
N ASN A 674 15.77 13.59 -11.32
CA ASN A 674 17.17 13.48 -10.92
C ASN A 674 17.43 12.23 -10.05
N ALA A 675 16.48 11.86 -9.20
CA ALA A 675 16.57 10.64 -8.40
C ALA A 675 16.70 9.38 -9.29
N LEU A 676 15.94 9.32 -10.39
CA LEU A 676 16.02 8.23 -11.35
C LEU A 676 17.33 8.22 -12.12
N TRP A 677 17.88 9.39 -12.47
CA TRP A 677 19.18 9.46 -13.13
C TRP A 677 20.28 8.83 -12.29
N LYS A 678 20.29 9.12 -10.98
CA LYS A 678 21.27 8.51 -10.07
C LYS A 678 21.16 6.99 -10.08
N THR A 679 19.95 6.44 -9.95
CA THR A 679 19.74 4.99 -9.92
C THR A 679 20.14 4.29 -11.23
N TYR A 680 19.89 4.91 -12.39
CA TYR A 680 20.26 4.32 -13.67
C TYR A 680 21.74 4.54 -14.07
N GLY A 681 22.58 5.11 -13.21
CA GLY A 681 24.01 5.33 -13.51
C GLY A 681 24.30 6.63 -14.27
N GLY A 682 23.47 7.66 -14.08
CA GLY A 682 23.65 9.00 -14.64
C GLY A 682 22.58 9.41 -15.66
N LYS A 683 22.66 10.67 -16.10
CA LYS A 683 21.68 11.24 -17.05
C LYS A 683 21.72 10.55 -18.42
N GLU A 684 22.91 10.16 -18.89
CA GLU A 684 23.09 9.53 -20.20
C GLU A 684 22.43 8.15 -20.25
N ALA A 685 22.70 7.29 -19.25
CA ALA A 685 22.08 5.96 -19.14
C ALA A 685 20.57 6.02 -18.88
N ALA A 686 20.10 7.00 -18.09
CA ALA A 686 18.68 7.16 -17.81
C ALA A 686 17.86 7.73 -18.98
N SER A 687 18.49 8.51 -19.87
CA SER A 687 17.76 9.25 -20.91
C SER A 687 16.97 8.36 -21.86
N PRO A 688 17.52 7.25 -22.40
CA PRO A 688 16.77 6.28 -23.21
C PRO A 688 15.57 5.68 -22.45
N ILE A 689 15.75 5.26 -21.20
CA ILE A 689 14.70 4.66 -20.37
C ILE A 689 13.55 5.65 -20.16
N LEU A 690 13.88 6.86 -19.72
CA LEU A 690 12.88 7.90 -19.48
C LEU A 690 12.27 8.43 -20.78
N ALA A 691 12.99 8.38 -21.90
CA ALA A 691 12.43 8.71 -23.20
C ALA A 691 11.37 7.68 -23.63
N ASN A 692 11.51 6.42 -23.21
CA ASN A 692 10.56 5.37 -23.50
C ASN A 692 9.29 5.43 -22.62
N LEU A 693 9.38 5.97 -21.40
CA LEU A 693 8.23 6.25 -20.53
C LEU A 693 7.49 7.53 -20.95
N ARG A 694 6.66 7.43 -21.99
CA ARG A 694 6.16 8.60 -22.75
C ARG A 694 4.96 9.34 -22.12
N ASN A 695 4.20 8.72 -21.23
CA ASN A 695 3.10 9.43 -20.56
C ASN A 695 3.64 10.16 -19.33
N VAL A 696 3.69 11.49 -19.38
CA VAL A 696 4.32 12.29 -18.32
C VAL A 696 3.30 13.14 -17.59
N TRP A 697 3.25 12.98 -16.28
CA TRP A 697 2.50 13.83 -15.35
C TRP A 697 3.48 14.61 -14.47
N ALA A 698 3.66 15.88 -14.80
CA ALA A 698 4.51 16.80 -14.05
C ALA A 698 3.65 17.65 -13.11
N CYS A 699 3.75 17.39 -11.81
CA CYS A 699 3.23 18.27 -10.76
C CYS A 699 4.26 19.37 -10.47
N GLN A 700 4.10 20.11 -9.36
CA GLN A 700 5.08 21.12 -8.95
C GLN A 700 6.48 20.52 -8.83
N ALA A 701 7.44 21.08 -9.58
CA ALA A 701 8.81 20.59 -9.62
C ALA A 701 9.54 20.88 -8.30
N GLY A 702 10.24 19.87 -7.78
CA GLY A 702 11.06 19.99 -6.56
C GLY A 702 12.45 20.60 -6.77
N SER A 703 12.94 20.70 -8.02
CA SER A 703 14.25 21.28 -8.35
C SER A 703 14.21 22.09 -9.64
N ASP A 704 15.21 22.96 -9.84
CA ASP A 704 15.36 23.79 -11.04
C ASP A 704 15.61 22.93 -12.29
N GLU A 705 16.48 21.92 -12.19
CA GLU A 705 16.79 21.03 -13.31
C GLU A 705 15.56 20.23 -13.73
N CYS A 706 14.76 19.76 -12.78
CA CYS A 706 13.52 19.05 -13.07
C CYS A 706 12.51 19.95 -13.80
N ALA A 707 12.42 21.23 -13.42
CA ALA A 707 11.57 22.21 -14.08
C ALA A 707 12.05 22.53 -15.51
N GLU A 708 13.36 22.68 -15.69
CA GLU A 708 13.98 22.92 -16.99
C GLU A 708 13.75 21.75 -17.96
N GLU A 709 13.96 20.52 -17.51
CA GLU A 709 13.71 19.32 -18.32
C GLU A 709 12.23 19.17 -18.70
N THR A 710 11.32 19.51 -17.78
CA THR A 710 9.88 19.49 -18.06
C THR A 710 9.52 20.55 -19.10
N SER A 711 10.10 21.75 -18.99
CA SER A 711 9.97 22.83 -19.98
C SER A 711 10.47 22.38 -21.37
N LYS A 712 11.66 21.78 -21.45
CA LYS A 712 12.24 21.23 -22.68
C LYS A 712 11.39 20.11 -23.27
N LEU A 713 10.79 19.25 -22.44
CA LEU A 713 9.91 18.18 -22.88
C LEU A 713 8.63 18.72 -23.54
N ILE A 714 8.06 19.80 -23.01
CA ILE A 714 6.89 20.48 -23.58
C ILE A 714 7.25 21.19 -24.89
N GLY A 715 8.44 21.77 -24.97
CA GLY A 715 9.01 22.39 -26.16
C GLY A 715 8.95 23.91 -26.18
N GLU A 716 9.47 24.49 -27.26
CA GLU A 716 9.64 25.93 -27.47
C GLU A 716 8.77 26.43 -28.62
N ALA A 717 8.57 27.75 -28.69
CA ALA A 717 7.90 28.41 -29.80
C ALA A 717 8.55 29.76 -30.10
N ILE A 718 8.54 30.14 -31.38
CA ILE A 718 8.91 31.48 -31.83
C ILE A 718 7.79 32.44 -31.40
N ILE A 719 8.14 33.44 -30.60
CA ILE A 719 7.22 34.48 -30.11
C ILE A 719 7.66 35.83 -30.67
N ALA A 720 6.71 36.58 -31.25
CA ALA A 720 6.92 37.96 -31.64
C ALA A 720 6.79 38.88 -30.42
N GLU A 721 7.81 39.68 -30.15
CA GLU A 721 7.83 40.70 -29.10
C GLU A 721 7.76 42.08 -29.72
N HIS A 722 6.77 42.85 -29.32
CA HIS A 722 6.63 44.26 -29.69
C HIS A 722 7.25 45.11 -28.59
N SER A 723 8.33 45.83 -28.90
CA SER A 723 8.89 46.85 -28.03
C SER A 723 8.41 48.23 -28.49
N TYR A 724 7.88 48.99 -27.54
CA TYR A 724 7.40 50.36 -27.77
C TYR A 724 8.42 51.33 -27.21
N SER A 725 8.96 52.19 -28.07
CA SER A 725 9.90 53.24 -27.67
C SER A 725 9.14 54.54 -27.37
N SER A 726 9.25 55.04 -26.14
CA SER A 726 8.52 56.23 -25.66
C SER A 726 9.01 57.55 -26.28
N GLY A 727 10.17 57.59 -26.92
CA GLY A 727 10.77 58.83 -27.46
C GLY A 727 10.33 59.22 -28.88
N ARG A 728 10.06 58.25 -29.78
CA ARG A 728 9.71 58.53 -31.20
C ARG A 728 8.50 57.74 -31.72
N GLY A 729 7.76 57.04 -30.86
CA GLY A 729 6.53 56.32 -31.25
C GLY A 729 6.76 55.14 -32.19
N GLY A 730 7.97 54.56 -32.22
CA GLY A 730 8.27 53.38 -33.02
C GLY A 730 7.88 52.09 -32.30
N THR A 731 7.16 51.21 -32.99
CA THR A 731 6.91 49.82 -32.58
C THR A 731 7.90 48.92 -33.31
N ASN A 732 8.80 48.26 -32.59
CA ASN A 732 9.71 47.29 -33.18
C ASN A 732 9.22 45.87 -32.87
N THR A 733 9.19 44.99 -33.88
CA THR A 733 8.79 43.59 -33.71
C THR A 733 10.00 42.70 -33.86
N SER A 734 10.39 42.03 -32.78
CA SER A 734 11.50 41.06 -32.80
C SER A 734 10.96 39.65 -32.55
N TYR A 735 11.53 38.65 -33.22
CA TYR A 735 11.14 37.25 -33.04
C TYR A 735 12.19 36.54 -32.19
N ARG A 736 11.76 35.87 -31.11
CA ARG A 736 12.65 35.10 -30.23
C ARG A 736 12.07 33.72 -29.97
N GLU A 737 12.93 32.70 -29.98
CA GLU A 737 12.57 31.38 -29.48
C GLU A 737 12.47 31.42 -27.96
N LYS A 738 11.31 31.01 -27.43
CA LYS A 738 11.05 30.96 -25.99
C LYS A 738 10.34 29.66 -25.62
N PRO A 739 10.57 29.12 -24.41
CA PRO A 739 9.85 27.95 -23.93
C PRO A 739 8.34 28.23 -23.85
N LEU A 740 7.53 27.27 -24.29
CA LEU A 740 6.06 27.39 -24.24
C LEU A 740 5.53 27.55 -22.81
N ILE A 741 6.25 26.95 -21.86
CA ILE A 741 6.04 27.01 -20.42
C ILE A 741 7.40 27.23 -19.78
N SER A 742 7.57 28.31 -19.01
CA SER A 742 8.87 28.61 -18.40
C SER A 742 9.14 27.75 -17.16
N LYS A 743 10.42 27.59 -16.77
CA LYS A 743 10.79 26.89 -15.52
C LYS A 743 10.06 27.48 -14.30
N ALA A 744 9.91 28.80 -14.27
CA ALA A 744 9.27 29.52 -13.17
C ALA A 744 7.81 29.10 -13.02
N GLN A 745 7.08 28.92 -14.13
CA GLN A 745 5.68 28.46 -14.12
C GLN A 745 5.53 27.03 -13.59
N ILE A 746 6.51 26.16 -13.83
CA ILE A 746 6.48 24.76 -13.38
C ILE A 746 6.80 24.68 -11.88
N LYS A 747 7.73 25.50 -11.40
CA LYS A 747 8.06 25.60 -9.96
C LYS A 747 6.95 26.25 -9.14
N SER A 748 6.21 27.19 -9.71
CA SER A 748 5.13 27.90 -9.02
C SER A 748 3.76 27.22 -9.17
N LEU A 749 3.70 26.02 -9.73
CA LEU A 749 2.46 25.24 -9.79
C LEU A 749 1.88 25.05 -8.39
N SER A 750 0.61 25.42 -8.24
CA SER A 750 -0.11 25.15 -7.00
C SER A 750 -0.35 23.64 -6.82
N PRO A 751 -0.56 23.17 -5.58
CA PRO A 751 -1.00 21.80 -5.34
C PRO A 751 -2.22 21.43 -6.20
N PHE A 752 -2.34 20.15 -6.55
CA PHE A 752 -3.45 19.61 -7.38
C PHE A 752 -3.48 20.11 -8.84
N HIS A 753 -2.47 20.87 -9.26
CA HIS A 753 -2.23 21.21 -10.67
C HIS A 753 -1.22 20.24 -11.28
N VAL A 754 -1.48 19.83 -12.51
CA VAL A 754 -0.63 18.90 -13.24
C VAL A 754 -0.51 19.32 -14.70
N PHE A 755 0.71 19.32 -15.20
CA PHE A 755 0.97 19.24 -16.63
C PHE A 755 0.94 17.77 -17.04
N TRP A 756 0.00 17.42 -17.89
CA TRP A 756 -0.03 16.11 -18.51
C TRP A 756 0.39 16.20 -19.97
N ILE A 757 1.37 15.37 -20.32
CA ILE A 757 1.98 15.26 -21.65
C ILE A 757 1.74 13.81 -22.10
N PRO A 758 0.73 13.56 -22.96
CA PRO A 758 0.40 12.21 -23.40
C PRO A 758 1.45 11.66 -24.38
N ALA A 759 1.57 10.33 -24.45
CA ALA A 759 2.55 9.67 -25.30
C ALA A 759 2.41 9.98 -26.80
N GLU A 760 1.19 10.31 -27.24
CA GLU A 760 0.82 10.57 -28.64
C GLU A 760 1.40 11.89 -29.21
N GLY A 761 1.91 12.81 -28.37
CA GLY A 761 2.63 13.98 -28.88
C GLY A 761 2.92 15.08 -27.87
N LYS A 762 4.17 15.58 -27.86
CA LYS A 762 4.66 16.70 -27.02
C LYS A 762 3.78 17.95 -27.11
N TRP A 763 3.24 18.21 -28.30
CA TRP A 763 2.38 19.35 -28.61
C TRP A 763 0.93 19.21 -28.09
N LEU A 764 0.57 18.12 -27.40
CA LEU A 764 -0.77 17.91 -26.84
C LEU A 764 -0.85 18.17 -25.32
N TYR A 765 0.16 18.83 -24.74
CA TYR A 765 0.18 19.07 -23.30
C TYR A 765 -1.08 19.79 -22.80
N LYS A 766 -1.50 19.42 -21.60
CA LYS A 766 -2.61 20.03 -20.87
C LYS A 766 -2.15 20.43 -19.48
N LEU A 767 -2.28 21.71 -19.15
CA LEU A 767 -2.30 22.17 -17.78
C LEU A 767 -3.72 22.05 -17.25
N LEU A 768 -3.90 21.28 -16.20
CA LEU A 768 -5.21 21.06 -15.62
C LEU A 768 -5.18 21.08 -14.10
N ILE A 769 -6.30 21.47 -13.50
CA ILE A 769 -6.62 21.20 -12.10
C ILE A 769 -7.32 19.84 -12.10
N ALA A 770 -6.71 18.87 -11.42
CA ALA A 770 -7.30 17.56 -11.24
C ALA A 770 -8.02 17.53 -9.89
N MET A 771 -9.26 17.07 -9.89
CA MET A 771 -9.99 16.88 -8.64
C MET A 771 -9.36 15.70 -7.89
N PRO A 772 -9.05 15.83 -6.59
CA PRO A 772 -8.56 14.72 -5.80
C PRO A 772 -9.66 13.66 -5.70
N VAL A 773 -9.27 12.41 -5.96
CA VAL A 773 -10.17 11.26 -5.91
C VAL A 773 -9.65 10.29 -4.87
N THR A 774 -10.53 9.90 -3.97
CA THR A 774 -10.25 8.86 -2.98
C THR A 774 -10.31 7.48 -3.64
N PRO A 775 -9.65 6.47 -3.05
CA PRO A 775 -9.68 5.08 -3.52
C PRO A 775 -11.07 4.50 -3.82
N ASP A 776 -12.10 4.94 -3.09
CA ASP A 776 -13.49 4.50 -3.26
C ASP A 776 -14.28 5.35 -4.27
N ALA A 777 -13.57 6.04 -5.16
CA ALA A 777 -14.09 6.92 -6.21
C ALA A 777 -14.93 8.08 -5.67
N ARG A 778 -14.64 8.59 -4.46
CA ARG A 778 -15.31 9.78 -3.92
C ARG A 778 -14.42 11.01 -4.03
N ILE A 779 -15.07 12.16 -3.94
CA ILE A 779 -14.37 13.43 -3.80
C ILE A 779 -14.29 13.75 -2.30
N PRO A 780 -13.10 14.03 -1.74
CA PRO A 780 -12.97 14.41 -0.34
C PRO A 780 -13.79 15.67 -0.01
N SER A 781 -14.41 15.69 1.18
CA SER A 781 -15.22 16.83 1.65
C SER A 781 -14.42 18.12 1.75
N TRP A 782 -13.15 18.04 2.17
CA TRP A 782 -12.24 19.20 2.27
C TRP A 782 -11.94 19.88 0.93
N TRP A 783 -12.22 19.22 -0.20
CA TRP A 783 -11.96 19.81 -1.51
C TRP A 783 -13.02 20.83 -1.92
N PHE A 784 -14.32 20.46 -1.89
CA PHE A 784 -15.41 21.37 -2.26
C PHE A 784 -16.07 22.09 -1.10
N GLY A 785 -15.83 21.61 0.12
CA GLY A 785 -16.63 21.99 1.27
C GLY A 785 -18.05 21.45 1.16
N ASP A 786 -18.81 21.69 2.20
CA ASP A 786 -20.22 21.38 2.29
C ASP A 786 -21.01 22.58 1.78
N TRP A 787 -21.76 22.41 0.70
CA TRP A 787 -22.62 23.45 0.13
C TRP A 787 -24.08 23.34 0.59
N ASN A 788 -24.38 22.42 1.51
CA ASN A 788 -25.72 22.28 2.04
C ASN A 788 -26.01 23.36 3.09
N LEU A 789 -26.75 24.40 2.71
CA LEU A 789 -27.14 25.50 3.59
C LEU A 789 -27.83 25.04 4.89
N LEU A 790 -28.51 23.89 4.89
CA LEU A 790 -29.11 23.32 6.09
C LEU A 790 -28.06 22.77 7.05
N HIS A 791 -27.02 22.12 6.53
CA HIS A 791 -25.91 21.68 7.37
C HIS A 791 -25.22 22.89 8.01
N TRP A 792 -25.17 24.03 7.32
CA TRP A 792 -24.60 25.26 7.86
C TRP A 792 -25.46 25.76 9.00
N PHE A 793 -26.77 25.88 8.76
CA PHE A 793 -27.73 26.30 9.77
C PHE A 793 -27.65 25.41 11.02
N PHE A 794 -27.70 24.08 10.86
CA PHE A 794 -27.65 23.16 11.99
C PHE A 794 -26.29 23.18 12.72
N TYR A 795 -25.17 23.27 12.00
CA TYR A 795 -23.84 23.35 12.59
C TYR A 795 -23.65 24.65 13.40
N TYR A 796 -24.02 25.80 12.81
CA TYR A 796 -23.91 27.10 13.49
C TYR A 796 -24.94 27.30 14.59
N ALA A 797 -26.06 26.57 14.56
CA ALA A 797 -27.02 26.49 15.66
C ALA A 797 -26.60 25.51 16.77
N SER A 798 -25.40 24.91 16.68
CA SER A 798 -24.86 23.96 17.66
C SER A 798 -25.78 22.76 17.94
N LEU A 799 -26.56 22.35 16.95
CA LEU A 799 -27.38 21.15 17.05
C LEU A 799 -26.51 19.88 16.97
N PRO A 800 -26.95 18.74 17.53
CA PRO A 800 -26.19 17.50 17.42
C PRO A 800 -26.11 17.04 15.95
N PRO A 801 -25.01 16.37 15.55
CA PRO A 801 -24.82 15.91 14.16
C PRO A 801 -25.92 14.99 13.65
N ALA A 802 -26.61 14.30 14.56
CA ALA A 802 -27.79 13.51 14.27
C ALA A 802 -28.84 13.68 15.37
N LEU A 803 -30.11 13.64 14.97
CA LEU A 803 -31.26 13.67 15.86
C LEU A 803 -32.24 12.58 15.40
N PHE A 804 -32.64 11.68 16.31
CA PHE A 804 -33.54 10.55 16.00
C PHE A 804 -33.10 9.68 14.80
N GLY A 805 -31.79 9.44 14.66
CA GLY A 805 -31.22 8.66 13.55
C GLY A 805 -31.15 9.42 12.21
N ILE A 806 -31.64 10.65 12.15
CA ILE A 806 -31.51 11.53 10.97
C ILE A 806 -30.25 12.38 11.13
N ARG A 807 -29.34 12.27 10.17
CA ARG A 807 -28.12 13.10 10.14
C ARG A 807 -28.48 14.54 9.75
N LEU A 808 -28.28 15.49 10.66
CA LEU A 808 -28.56 16.91 10.46
C LEU A 808 -27.39 17.61 9.78
N HIS A 809 -26.16 17.34 10.20
CA HIS A 809 -24.95 17.89 9.58
C HIS A 809 -23.74 16.96 9.80
N PRO A 810 -22.57 17.23 9.18
CA PRO A 810 -21.43 16.33 9.27
C PRO A 810 -20.72 16.26 10.62
N GLY A 811 -21.11 17.08 11.61
CA GLY A 811 -20.37 17.24 12.86
C GLY A 811 -19.01 17.90 12.63
N HIS A 812 -17.96 17.36 13.25
CA HIS A 812 -16.58 17.84 13.12
C HIS A 812 -16.02 17.76 11.68
N ASP A 813 -16.66 16.98 10.79
CA ASP A 813 -16.28 16.89 9.38
C ASP A 813 -16.87 18.04 8.52
N PHE A 814 -17.57 19.00 9.13
CA PHE A 814 -18.16 20.12 8.42
C PHE A 814 -17.08 21.12 7.97
N ILE A 815 -16.99 21.35 6.66
CA ILE A 815 -16.03 22.28 6.07
C ILE A 815 -16.80 23.27 5.21
N PRO A 816 -16.87 24.56 5.57
CA PRO A 816 -17.52 25.56 4.73
C PRO A 816 -16.80 25.73 3.38
N PRO A 817 -17.49 26.14 2.30
CA PRO A 817 -16.86 26.28 0.98
C PRO A 817 -15.72 27.29 0.90
N TRP A 818 -15.75 28.34 1.73
CA TRP A 818 -14.65 29.31 1.79
C TRP A 818 -13.40 28.77 2.50
N HIS A 819 -13.51 27.66 3.24
CA HIS A 819 -12.36 26.90 3.75
C HIS A 819 -11.98 25.72 2.86
N ALA A 820 -12.72 25.49 1.78
CA ALA A 820 -12.46 24.40 0.85
C ALA A 820 -11.25 24.71 -0.05
N ARG A 821 -10.43 23.69 -0.35
CA ARG A 821 -9.21 23.89 -1.15
C ARG A 821 -9.46 24.08 -2.66
N ALA A 822 -10.62 23.69 -3.16
CA ALA A 822 -10.92 23.81 -4.58
C ALA A 822 -10.98 25.29 -5.01
N PRO A 823 -10.38 25.68 -6.15
CA PRO A 823 -10.50 27.04 -6.64
C PRO A 823 -11.95 27.36 -7.02
N TRP A 824 -12.34 28.64 -7.00
CA TRP A 824 -13.73 29.07 -7.24
C TRP A 824 -14.32 28.52 -8.54
N ARG A 825 -13.52 28.47 -9.62
CA ARG A 825 -13.93 27.85 -10.90
C ARG A 825 -14.30 26.37 -10.76
N ALA A 826 -13.60 25.62 -9.90
CA ALA A 826 -13.90 24.23 -9.62
C ALA A 826 -15.18 24.08 -8.81
N GLN A 827 -15.32 24.89 -7.75
CA GLN A 827 -16.52 24.90 -6.91
C GLN A 827 -17.78 25.23 -7.74
N LEU A 828 -17.73 26.24 -8.61
CA LEU A 828 -18.83 26.58 -9.52
C LEU A 828 -19.23 25.43 -10.45
N ARG A 829 -18.25 24.74 -11.06
CA ARG A 829 -18.55 23.59 -11.94
C ARG A 829 -19.21 22.45 -11.17
N TYR A 830 -18.73 22.17 -9.95
CA TYR A 830 -19.31 21.18 -9.05
C TYR A 830 -20.77 21.50 -8.68
N LEU A 831 -21.07 22.76 -8.36
CA LEU A 831 -22.43 23.25 -8.10
C LEU A 831 -23.33 23.12 -9.33
N CYS A 832 -22.80 23.42 -10.52
CA CYS A 832 -23.52 23.26 -11.77
C CYS A 832 -23.71 21.79 -12.20
N GLY A 833 -23.12 20.81 -11.50
CA GLY A 833 -23.17 19.39 -11.86
C GLY A 833 -22.45 19.09 -13.18
N LEU A 834 -21.52 19.97 -13.57
CA LEU A 834 -20.66 19.75 -14.71
C LEU A 834 -19.52 18.82 -14.30
N ASP A 835 -19.10 17.95 -15.21
CA ASP A 835 -17.96 17.08 -14.96
C ASP A 835 -16.71 17.92 -14.65
N GLY A 836 -16.39 17.94 -13.36
CA GLY A 836 -15.29 18.68 -12.83
C GLY A 836 -13.98 17.91 -12.83
N THR A 837 -14.02 16.59 -13.05
CA THR A 837 -12.90 15.66 -12.77
C THR A 837 -11.54 16.22 -13.20
N PHE A 838 -11.52 16.87 -14.36
CA PHE A 838 -10.42 17.72 -14.79
C PHE A 838 -10.91 19.11 -15.26
N ILE A 839 -10.25 20.16 -14.80
CA ILE A 839 -10.46 21.53 -15.28
C ILE A 839 -9.25 21.92 -16.09
N ILE A 840 -9.43 21.99 -17.41
CA ILE A 840 -8.36 22.37 -18.32
C ILE A 840 -8.14 23.88 -18.21
N ILE A 841 -6.99 24.29 -17.67
CA ILE A 841 -6.58 25.70 -17.58
C ILE A 841 -5.99 26.13 -18.92
N ARG A 842 -5.05 25.34 -19.43
CA ARG A 842 -4.34 25.62 -20.68
C ARG A 842 -4.21 24.33 -21.47
N LYS A 843 -4.43 24.41 -22.78
CA LYS A 843 -4.20 23.32 -23.72
C LYS A 843 -3.65 23.88 -25.01
N MET A 844 -2.78 23.13 -25.68
CA MET A 844 -2.50 23.43 -27.08
C MET A 844 -3.69 22.98 -27.95
N LYS A 845 -4.11 23.82 -28.90
CA LYS A 845 -5.17 23.43 -29.86
C LYS A 845 -4.57 22.40 -30.83
N ARG A 846 -5.28 21.29 -31.06
CA ARG A 846 -4.85 20.19 -31.95
C ARG A 846 -4.37 20.66 -33.33
N ARG A 847 -5.11 21.56 -33.99
CA ARG A 847 -4.69 22.16 -35.28
C ARG A 847 -3.37 22.93 -35.21
N LYS A 848 -3.07 23.58 -34.07
CA LYS A 848 -1.80 24.30 -33.88
C LYS A 848 -0.66 23.32 -33.60
N ALA A 849 -0.92 22.26 -32.84
CA ALA A 849 0.00 21.15 -32.62
C ALA A 849 0.36 20.43 -33.94
N GLU A 850 -0.63 20.13 -34.78
CA GLU A 850 -0.46 19.51 -36.10
C GLU A 850 0.37 20.40 -37.05
N LYS A 851 0.16 21.72 -37.01
CA LYS A 851 0.97 22.70 -37.77
C LYS A 851 2.42 22.81 -37.27
N MET A 852 2.65 22.71 -35.96
CA MET A 852 4.00 22.71 -35.37
C MET A 852 4.75 21.39 -35.60
N ALA A 853 4.00 20.30 -35.83
CA ALA A 853 4.56 19.00 -36.17
C ALA A 853 4.97 18.87 -37.65
N THR A 854 4.55 19.79 -38.53
CA THR A 854 4.91 19.77 -39.96
C THR A 854 6.30 20.40 -40.20
N PRO A 855 7.21 19.78 -40.98
CA PRO A 855 8.58 20.27 -41.18
C PRO A 855 8.69 21.71 -41.72
N LYS A 856 7.67 22.18 -42.45
CA LYS A 856 7.60 23.52 -43.05
C LYS A 856 7.57 24.67 -42.03
N HIS A 857 7.27 24.40 -40.77
CA HIS A 857 7.20 25.39 -39.68
C HIS A 857 8.25 25.18 -38.59
N GLN A 858 9.16 24.22 -38.77
CA GLN A 858 10.37 24.06 -37.94
C GLN A 858 11.57 24.89 -38.45
N ARG A 859 11.39 25.61 -39.57
CA ARG A 859 12.36 26.55 -40.12
C ARG A 859 11.94 27.99 -39.83
#